data_AF-A0A2V4D3H4-F1
#
_entry.id   AF-A0A2V4D3H4-F1
#
_cell.length_a   1.000
_cell.length_b   1.000
_cell.length_c   1.000
_cell.angle_alpha   90.00
_cell.angle_beta   90.00
_cell.angle_gamma   90.00
#
_symmetry.space_group_name_H-M   'P 1'
#
loop_
_entity.id
_entity.type
_entity.pdbx_description
1 polymer ?
#
loop_
_entity_poly.entity_id
_entity_poly.type
_entity_poly.pdbx_seq_one_letter_code
_entity_poly.pdbx_strand_id
1 'polypeptide(L)'
;MTRTSAYAMIVSSLVLLVLNLAVIAPMATSAVQDVVDEMTVMTEEDWSDDSWLNSTDERSYYAWTIANIDDVKNGSEPQFERVGPYTFQIDSERNIIAHDATNGILTYDEISTFTSIGENSPTDLISNINILFEAQKIVVFPTLIEQLQQISQAGFVVGMLEYDLTYTHASIRIAADLQDDYDSTGLDSATGSAAVGNSIIVNWAAANNYSGPDANFTDLTTAFEGVIAPGTTDEDLSLLSKHGSEYFLGFGSPSQTNSSTRAAVYGYADGDPEISEARDSAMHWYVQNAWTGYGGGISWESTSDEDLQDRMGAVIGTSFAGKNVRALLTHNDSTNNPDGLLAWDSNHLIPGFANFFSLADNPAALGAWAFLNFGISLSEISEIGVYAGDWMDGETTFPLVLSGGQGAINSFEFVPLAWGGMNPVTGEYDLTSVNGPSSRMPWLGYENVNFDAATIERILNGPMGLTTDASINLLYGIYSGKTVPVDADYNPVIGGQQLEWSNQTMAAIYNITTSEADTLEYWVKGMFDGILPDFLESIFGVTKYSTMEVNQWLFGWHDPLLAYSASNETSISAGMADTSVGWASLETNKTYYSSPNVTNEPGIHAINTGEIDLSKVGEYVANDGNPQLWWRTSEHYNGSYGLSPIIDASGTTGGWVDGTNYDPNNPPSFTV
;
A
#
# COMPACT_ATOMS: atom_id res chain seq x y z
N MET A 1 -34.97 1.02 -4.30
CA MET A 1 -34.90 -0.46 -4.30
C MET A 1 -35.45 -1.03 -3.01
N THR A 2 -36.36 -2.01 -3.08
CA THR A 2 -36.76 -2.83 -1.92
C THR A 2 -35.61 -3.75 -1.52
N ARG A 3 -35.36 -3.99 -0.22
CA ARG A 3 -34.29 -4.86 0.31
C ARG A 3 -34.20 -6.24 -0.39
N THR A 4 -35.26 -6.68 -1.05
CA THR A 4 -35.37 -7.89 -1.85
C THR A 4 -34.48 -7.95 -3.11
N SER A 5 -34.06 -6.83 -3.71
CA SER A 5 -33.25 -6.85 -4.96
C SER A 5 -31.74 -6.99 -4.73
N ALA A 6 -31.21 -6.48 -3.61
CA ALA A 6 -29.80 -6.63 -3.24
C ALA A 6 -29.49 -8.06 -2.75
N TYR A 7 -30.42 -8.68 -2.01
CA TYR A 7 -30.33 -10.10 -1.65
C TYR A 7 -30.36 -11.01 -2.89
N ALA A 8 -31.18 -10.69 -3.90
CA ALA A 8 -31.22 -11.47 -5.14
C ALA A 8 -29.91 -11.42 -5.94
N MET A 9 -29.17 -10.31 -5.93
CA MET A 9 -27.87 -10.21 -6.61
C MET A 9 -26.74 -10.90 -5.82
N ILE A 10 -26.67 -10.77 -4.49
CA ILE A 10 -25.68 -11.49 -3.67
C ILE A 10 -25.92 -13.01 -3.75
N VAL A 11 -27.18 -13.43 -3.71
CA VAL A 11 -27.56 -14.84 -3.93
C VAL A 11 -27.26 -15.27 -5.36
N SER A 12 -27.41 -14.42 -6.38
CA SER A 12 -27.07 -14.78 -7.76
C SER A 12 -25.55 -14.90 -7.99
N SER A 13 -24.74 -14.06 -7.36
CA SER A 13 -23.27 -14.15 -7.43
C SER A 13 -22.74 -15.38 -6.69
N LEU A 14 -23.31 -15.71 -5.53
CA LEU A 14 -22.99 -16.95 -4.81
C LEU A 14 -23.50 -18.19 -5.59
N VAL A 15 -24.66 -18.09 -6.25
CA VAL A 15 -25.22 -19.14 -7.11
C VAL A 15 -24.39 -19.32 -8.39
N LEU A 16 -23.75 -18.28 -8.92
CA LEU A 16 -22.83 -18.40 -10.07
C LEU A 16 -21.50 -19.09 -9.70
N LEU A 17 -21.02 -18.91 -8.47
CA LEU A 17 -19.88 -19.66 -7.92
C LEU A 17 -20.25 -21.13 -7.60
N VAL A 18 -21.51 -21.36 -7.21
CA VAL A 18 -22.10 -22.72 -7.04
C VAL A 18 -22.40 -23.40 -8.39
N LEU A 19 -22.66 -22.64 -9.46
CA LEU A 19 -22.97 -23.19 -10.78
C LEU A 19 -21.75 -23.74 -11.51
N ASN A 20 -20.52 -23.41 -11.06
CA ASN A 20 -19.33 -24.05 -11.61
C ASN A 20 -19.09 -25.48 -11.07
N LEU A 21 -19.81 -25.89 -10.02
CA LEU A 21 -19.93 -27.30 -9.63
C LEU A 21 -20.94 -28.10 -10.48
N ALA A 22 -21.59 -27.47 -11.46
CA ALA A 22 -22.70 -28.05 -12.21
C ALA A 22 -22.35 -28.42 -13.67
N VAL A 23 -21.07 -28.64 -13.98
CA VAL A 23 -20.61 -29.12 -15.31
C VAL A 23 -21.25 -30.47 -15.69
N ILE A 24 -21.89 -31.20 -14.77
CA ILE A 24 -22.66 -32.42 -15.07
C ILE A 24 -23.96 -32.53 -14.23
N ALA A 25 -24.96 -31.67 -14.44
CA ALA A 25 -26.24 -31.79 -13.70
C ALA A 25 -27.59 -31.56 -14.41
N PRO A 26 -27.76 -31.08 -15.66
CA PRO A 26 -29.12 -30.87 -16.19
C PRO A 26 -29.77 -32.06 -16.90
N MET A 27 -29.19 -33.26 -16.93
CA MET A 27 -29.86 -34.44 -17.47
C MET A 27 -29.94 -35.61 -16.50
N ALA A 28 -30.43 -35.43 -15.28
CA ALA A 28 -31.05 -36.53 -14.56
C ALA A 28 -31.63 -36.08 -13.22
N THR A 29 -32.94 -35.98 -13.11
CA THR A 29 -33.61 -36.11 -11.79
C THR A 29 -34.66 -37.21 -11.80
N SER A 30 -35.20 -37.58 -12.96
CA SER A 30 -35.91 -38.86 -13.15
C SER A 30 -35.03 -39.96 -13.74
N ALA A 31 -33.89 -39.63 -14.35
CA ALA A 31 -32.98 -40.60 -14.97
C ALA A 31 -31.90 -41.14 -14.02
N VAL A 32 -31.63 -40.52 -12.86
CA VAL A 32 -30.60 -41.02 -11.92
C VAL A 32 -31.02 -42.36 -11.35
N GLN A 33 -32.29 -42.53 -10.98
CA GLN A 33 -32.76 -43.78 -10.41
C GLN A 33 -32.73 -44.93 -11.43
N ASP A 34 -33.14 -44.66 -12.69
CA ASP A 34 -33.09 -45.63 -13.78
C ASP A 34 -31.65 -45.98 -14.19
N VAL A 35 -30.72 -45.00 -14.16
CA VAL A 35 -29.29 -45.23 -14.43
C VAL A 35 -28.61 -45.96 -13.27
N VAL A 36 -28.92 -45.62 -12.02
CA VAL A 36 -28.42 -46.30 -10.81
C VAL A 36 -28.89 -47.77 -10.78
N ASP A 37 -30.12 -48.04 -11.19
CA ASP A 37 -30.67 -49.40 -11.29
C ASP A 37 -30.06 -50.21 -12.48
N GLU A 38 -29.43 -49.53 -13.45
CA GLU A 38 -28.70 -50.13 -14.58
C GLU A 38 -27.16 -50.14 -14.40
N MET A 39 -26.62 -49.58 -13.33
CA MET A 39 -25.17 -49.50 -13.11
C MET A 39 -24.54 -50.89 -12.92
N THR A 40 -23.58 -51.20 -13.78
CA THR A 40 -22.70 -52.37 -13.66
C THR A 40 -21.35 -51.98 -13.08
N VAL A 41 -20.59 -52.95 -12.56
CA VAL A 41 -19.18 -52.72 -12.21
C VAL A 41 -18.48 -52.09 -13.41
N MET A 42 -17.82 -50.96 -13.21
CA MET A 42 -16.90 -50.40 -14.19
C MET A 42 -15.72 -51.36 -14.26
N THR A 43 -15.44 -51.91 -15.43
CA THR A 43 -14.35 -52.86 -15.67
C THR A 43 -13.28 -52.23 -16.54
N GLU A 44 -12.16 -52.94 -16.72
CA GLU A 44 -11.12 -52.52 -17.65
C GLU A 44 -11.64 -52.31 -19.07
N GLU A 45 -12.63 -53.09 -19.51
CA GLU A 45 -13.26 -52.89 -20.82
C GLU A 45 -14.04 -51.58 -20.90
N ASP A 46 -14.62 -51.13 -19.79
CA ASP A 46 -15.43 -49.90 -19.73
C ASP A 46 -14.55 -48.64 -19.65
N TRP A 47 -13.53 -48.61 -18.78
CA TRP A 47 -12.65 -47.44 -18.66
C TRP A 47 -11.50 -47.40 -19.68
N SER A 48 -11.36 -48.44 -20.51
CA SER A 48 -10.51 -48.40 -21.70
C SER A 48 -11.29 -48.23 -23.00
N ASP A 49 -12.61 -48.09 -22.93
CA ASP A 49 -13.46 -47.79 -24.09
C ASP A 49 -13.10 -46.42 -24.65
N ASP A 50 -12.87 -46.36 -25.97
CA ASP A 50 -12.51 -45.13 -26.67
C ASP A 50 -13.59 -44.04 -26.54
N SER A 51 -14.86 -44.42 -26.42
CA SER A 51 -15.99 -43.50 -26.20
C SER A 51 -16.07 -42.93 -24.78
N TRP A 52 -15.46 -43.60 -23.80
CA TRP A 52 -15.30 -43.08 -22.45
C TRP A 52 -14.00 -42.28 -22.31
N LEU A 53 -12.91 -42.76 -22.91
CA LEU A 53 -11.62 -42.05 -22.95
C LEU A 53 -11.70 -40.75 -23.76
N ASN A 54 -12.51 -40.73 -24.82
CA ASN A 54 -12.75 -39.56 -25.65
C ASN A 54 -14.25 -39.30 -25.74
N SER A 55 -14.72 -38.24 -25.07
CA SER A 55 -16.13 -37.84 -25.10
C SER A 55 -16.30 -36.48 -25.75
N THR A 56 -17.35 -36.34 -26.55
CA THR A 56 -17.74 -35.07 -27.18
C THR A 56 -19.12 -34.66 -26.69
N ASP A 57 -19.22 -33.45 -26.15
CA ASP A 57 -20.46 -32.82 -25.70
C ASP A 57 -20.67 -31.44 -26.34
N GLU A 58 -21.88 -30.89 -26.23
CA GLU A 58 -22.19 -29.52 -26.66
C GLU A 58 -22.72 -28.70 -25.48
N ARG A 59 -22.21 -27.48 -25.32
CA ARG A 59 -22.69 -26.53 -24.32
C ARG A 59 -22.93 -25.15 -24.91
N SER A 60 -24.01 -24.51 -24.49
CA SER A 60 -24.37 -23.15 -24.91
C SER A 60 -24.41 -22.20 -23.72
N TYR A 61 -23.67 -21.10 -23.83
CA TYR A 61 -23.57 -20.06 -22.80
C TYR A 61 -24.40 -18.83 -23.17
N TYR A 62 -24.95 -18.18 -22.14
CA TYR A 62 -25.60 -16.88 -22.24
C TYR A 62 -24.97 -15.95 -21.21
N ALA A 63 -24.74 -14.70 -21.59
CA ALA A 63 -24.23 -13.68 -20.67
C ALA A 63 -25.24 -12.53 -20.54
N TRP A 64 -25.22 -11.85 -19.40
CA TRP A 64 -25.95 -10.61 -19.16
C TRP A 64 -24.96 -9.46 -19.17
N THR A 65 -24.79 -8.82 -20.33
CA THR A 65 -23.87 -7.70 -20.50
C THR A 65 -24.48 -6.41 -19.97
N ILE A 66 -23.66 -5.55 -19.38
CA ILE A 66 -24.05 -4.20 -18.96
C ILE A 66 -24.01 -3.29 -20.18
N ALA A 67 -25.19 -2.94 -20.71
CA ALA A 67 -25.32 -2.17 -21.95
C ALA A 67 -24.92 -0.69 -21.80
N ASN A 68 -25.00 -0.14 -20.59
CA ASN A 68 -24.70 1.25 -20.27
C ASN A 68 -23.44 1.39 -19.39
N ILE A 69 -22.37 0.64 -19.70
CA ILE A 69 -21.20 0.53 -18.83
C ILE A 69 -20.55 1.89 -18.49
N ASP A 70 -20.48 2.81 -19.45
CA ASP A 70 -19.92 4.16 -19.22
C ASP A 70 -20.76 4.96 -18.22
N ASP A 71 -22.09 4.83 -18.25
CA ASP A 71 -22.98 5.48 -17.29
C ASP A 71 -22.86 4.84 -15.90
N VAL A 72 -22.67 3.51 -15.84
CA VAL A 72 -22.51 2.76 -14.60
C VAL A 72 -21.21 3.11 -13.90
N LYS A 73 -20.12 3.28 -14.65
CA LYS A 73 -18.85 3.80 -14.11
C LYS A 73 -19.01 5.20 -13.49
N ASN A 74 -19.97 5.98 -13.98
CA ASN A 74 -20.33 7.30 -13.45
C ASN A 74 -21.45 7.27 -12.38
N GLY A 75 -21.79 6.09 -11.83
CA GLY A 75 -22.74 5.92 -10.72
C GLY A 75 -24.20 5.69 -11.11
N SER A 76 -24.50 5.48 -12.39
CA SER A 76 -25.85 5.11 -12.83
C SER A 76 -26.19 3.64 -12.53
N GLU A 77 -27.48 3.30 -12.47
CA GLU A 77 -27.90 1.91 -12.33
C GLU A 77 -27.56 1.08 -13.59
N PRO A 78 -27.11 -0.17 -13.43
CA PRO A 78 -26.78 -1.04 -14.56
C PRO A 78 -28.03 -1.52 -15.31
N GLN A 79 -27.94 -1.49 -16.64
CA GLN A 79 -28.94 -2.03 -17.56
C GLN A 79 -28.38 -3.29 -18.21
N PHE A 80 -29.03 -4.42 -17.98
CA PHE A 80 -28.57 -5.72 -18.45
C PHE A 80 -29.24 -6.12 -19.76
N GLU A 81 -28.45 -6.60 -20.71
CA GLU A 81 -28.91 -7.21 -21.96
C GLU A 81 -28.40 -8.65 -22.04
N ARG A 82 -29.29 -9.59 -22.40
CA ARG A 82 -28.90 -10.99 -22.59
C ARG A 82 -28.29 -11.19 -23.97
N VAL A 83 -27.06 -11.68 -24.02
CA VAL A 83 -26.35 -12.07 -25.24
C VAL A 83 -26.14 -13.59 -25.30
N GLY A 84 -26.01 -14.14 -26.51
CA GLY A 84 -25.89 -15.57 -26.77
C GLY A 84 -27.09 -16.17 -27.54
N PRO A 85 -27.10 -17.49 -27.79
CA PRO A 85 -26.17 -18.47 -27.23
C PRO A 85 -24.78 -18.44 -27.89
N TYR A 86 -23.74 -18.62 -27.09
CA TYR A 86 -22.39 -18.97 -27.56
C TYR A 86 -22.24 -20.49 -27.40
N THR A 87 -22.23 -21.22 -28.51
CA THR A 87 -22.25 -22.69 -28.49
C THR A 87 -20.87 -23.26 -28.78
N PHE A 88 -20.40 -24.13 -27.90
CA PHE A 88 -19.12 -24.82 -28.01
C PHE A 88 -19.33 -26.34 -28.01
N GLN A 89 -18.60 -27.00 -28.90
CA GLN A 89 -18.30 -28.42 -28.78
C GLN A 89 -17.17 -28.58 -27.76
N ILE A 90 -17.33 -29.52 -26.83
CA ILE A 90 -16.38 -29.84 -25.77
C ILE A 90 -15.84 -31.23 -26.09
N ASP A 91 -14.56 -31.32 -26.42
CA ASP A 91 -13.87 -32.60 -26.62
C ASP A 91 -13.00 -32.86 -25.38
N SER A 92 -13.36 -33.88 -24.61
CA SER A 92 -12.68 -34.29 -23.38
C SER A 92 -11.88 -35.57 -23.60
N GLU A 93 -10.61 -35.53 -23.22
CA GLU A 93 -9.66 -36.65 -23.25
C GLU A 93 -9.38 -37.07 -21.79
N ARG A 94 -9.66 -38.33 -21.44
CA ARG A 94 -9.35 -38.92 -20.13
C ARG A 94 -8.12 -39.80 -20.23
N ASN A 95 -7.19 -39.64 -19.31
CA ASN A 95 -6.00 -40.48 -19.21
C ASN A 95 -5.98 -41.23 -17.88
N ILE A 96 -6.00 -42.56 -17.95
CA ILE A 96 -5.97 -43.41 -16.77
C ILE A 96 -4.58 -43.37 -16.13
N ILE A 97 -4.53 -42.99 -14.86
CA ILE A 97 -3.31 -42.91 -14.05
C ILE A 97 -3.09 -44.23 -13.31
N ALA A 98 -4.12 -44.73 -12.63
CA ALA A 98 -4.03 -45.94 -11.83
C ALA A 98 -5.39 -46.62 -11.62
N HIS A 99 -5.34 -47.93 -11.36
CA HIS A 99 -6.48 -48.71 -10.88
C HIS A 99 -6.05 -49.53 -9.65
N ASP A 100 -6.78 -49.37 -8.55
CA ASP A 100 -6.61 -50.16 -7.34
C ASP A 100 -7.79 -51.12 -7.18
N ALA A 101 -7.61 -52.32 -7.72
CA ALA A 101 -8.60 -53.41 -7.63
C ALA A 101 -8.89 -53.88 -6.18
N THR A 102 -8.00 -53.57 -5.22
CA THR A 102 -8.21 -53.96 -3.81
C THR A 102 -9.21 -53.03 -3.13
N ASN A 103 -9.22 -51.76 -3.52
CA ASN A 103 -10.12 -50.73 -3.01
C ASN A 103 -11.24 -50.34 -3.99
N GLY A 104 -11.22 -50.88 -5.21
CA GLY A 104 -12.21 -50.59 -6.25
C GLY A 104 -12.15 -49.13 -6.72
N ILE A 105 -10.95 -48.56 -6.86
CA ILE A 105 -10.75 -47.14 -7.17
C ILE A 105 -10.06 -47.00 -8.53
N LEU A 106 -10.61 -46.15 -9.39
CA LEU A 106 -9.99 -45.70 -10.63
C LEU A 106 -9.51 -44.26 -10.46
N THR A 107 -8.31 -43.96 -10.92
CA THR A 107 -7.72 -42.62 -10.91
C THR A 107 -7.35 -42.19 -12.33
N TYR A 108 -7.80 -41.01 -12.74
CA TYR A 108 -7.59 -40.47 -14.07
C TYR A 108 -7.47 -38.94 -14.04
N ASP A 109 -6.81 -38.37 -15.06
CA ASP A 109 -6.91 -36.94 -15.38
C ASP A 109 -7.87 -36.74 -16.56
N GLU A 110 -8.52 -35.59 -16.63
CA GLU A 110 -9.40 -35.21 -17.73
C GLU A 110 -9.02 -33.84 -18.28
N ILE A 111 -8.76 -33.78 -19.58
CA ILE A 111 -8.43 -32.55 -20.30
C ILE A 111 -9.55 -32.25 -21.28
N SER A 112 -10.15 -31.07 -21.18
CA SER A 112 -11.19 -30.61 -22.10
C SER A 112 -10.68 -29.54 -23.06
N THR A 113 -11.15 -29.59 -24.31
CA THR A 113 -10.91 -28.56 -25.34
C THR A 113 -12.23 -28.03 -25.90
N PHE A 114 -12.33 -26.72 -26.10
CA PHE A 114 -13.56 -26.06 -26.50
C PHE A 114 -13.44 -25.52 -27.93
N THR A 115 -14.33 -25.96 -28.81
CA THR A 115 -14.41 -25.49 -30.20
C THR A 115 -15.74 -24.78 -30.43
N SER A 116 -15.69 -23.50 -30.84
CA SER A 116 -16.90 -22.75 -31.15
C SER A 116 -17.60 -23.32 -32.39
N ILE A 117 -18.88 -23.66 -32.24
CA ILE A 117 -19.74 -24.21 -33.32
C ILE A 117 -21.02 -23.39 -33.56
N GLY A 118 -21.29 -22.39 -32.71
CA GLY A 118 -22.47 -21.51 -32.81
C GLY A 118 -22.33 -20.38 -33.84
N GLU A 119 -23.45 -19.68 -34.10
CA GLU A 119 -23.49 -18.52 -35.01
C GLU A 119 -22.92 -17.23 -34.38
N ASN A 120 -23.03 -17.06 -33.06
CA ASN A 120 -22.48 -15.90 -32.35
C ASN A 120 -20.98 -16.05 -32.17
N SER A 121 -20.22 -14.96 -32.36
CA SER A 121 -18.77 -15.01 -32.28
C SER A 121 -18.31 -15.08 -30.83
N PRO A 122 -17.45 -16.02 -30.44
CA PRO A 122 -16.92 -16.07 -29.07
C PRO A 122 -15.90 -14.94 -28.79
N THR A 123 -15.60 -14.11 -29.80
CA THR A 123 -14.84 -12.85 -29.66
C THR A 123 -15.74 -11.63 -29.42
N ASP A 124 -17.05 -11.82 -29.31
CA ASP A 124 -17.96 -10.73 -28.95
C ASP A 124 -17.59 -10.18 -27.57
N LEU A 125 -17.62 -8.85 -27.43
CA LEU A 125 -17.29 -8.19 -26.17
C LEU A 125 -18.49 -8.19 -25.24
N ILE A 126 -18.27 -8.60 -24.01
CA ILE A 126 -19.23 -8.50 -22.92
C ILE A 126 -18.67 -7.62 -21.81
N SER A 127 -19.52 -6.77 -21.23
CA SER A 127 -19.17 -5.94 -20.08
C SER A 127 -19.88 -6.49 -18.86
N ASN A 128 -19.13 -6.83 -17.81
CA ASN A 128 -19.69 -7.40 -16.59
C ASN A 128 -18.88 -7.00 -15.36
N ILE A 129 -19.37 -7.39 -14.18
CA ILE A 129 -18.61 -7.29 -12.93
C ILE A 129 -17.34 -8.14 -13.06
N ASN A 130 -16.20 -7.56 -12.71
CA ASN A 130 -14.98 -8.32 -12.51
C ASN A 130 -15.14 -9.16 -11.24
N ILE A 131 -15.28 -10.48 -11.40
CA ILE A 131 -15.59 -11.39 -10.29
C ILE A 131 -14.47 -11.47 -9.24
N LEU A 132 -13.24 -11.12 -9.61
CA LEU A 132 -12.10 -11.13 -8.70
C LEU A 132 -12.02 -9.86 -7.87
N PHE A 133 -12.62 -8.76 -8.32
CA PHE A 133 -12.37 -7.42 -7.80
C PHE A 133 -12.59 -7.29 -6.29
N GLU A 134 -13.71 -7.79 -5.76
CA GLU A 134 -14.00 -7.67 -4.33
C GLU A 134 -13.06 -8.54 -3.48
N ALA A 135 -12.65 -9.71 -3.98
CA ALA A 135 -11.67 -10.56 -3.29
C ALA A 135 -10.27 -9.91 -3.32
N GLN A 136 -9.89 -9.37 -4.47
CA GLN A 136 -8.65 -8.63 -4.67
C GLN A 136 -8.55 -7.41 -3.75
N LYS A 137 -9.64 -6.66 -3.58
CA LYS A 137 -9.68 -5.57 -2.59
C LYS A 137 -9.33 -6.06 -1.18
N ILE A 138 -9.95 -7.14 -0.73
CA ILE A 138 -9.72 -7.69 0.61
C ILE A 138 -8.25 -8.09 0.80
N VAL A 139 -7.67 -8.75 -0.21
CA VAL A 139 -6.29 -9.27 -0.15
C VAL A 139 -5.24 -8.14 -0.24
N VAL A 140 -5.49 -7.10 -1.04
CA VAL A 140 -4.53 -6.00 -1.28
C VAL A 140 -4.61 -4.90 -0.21
N PHE A 141 -5.67 -4.86 0.59
CA PHE A 141 -5.83 -3.82 1.61
C PHE A 141 -4.61 -3.65 2.54
N PRO A 142 -4.01 -4.70 3.13
CA PRO A 142 -2.79 -4.52 3.93
C PRO A 142 -1.61 -3.95 3.12
N THR A 143 -1.42 -4.39 1.88
CA THR A 143 -0.41 -3.82 0.97
C THR A 143 -0.64 -2.33 0.71
N LEU A 144 -1.90 -1.89 0.55
CA LEU A 144 -2.20 -0.46 0.45
C LEU A 144 -1.72 0.31 1.69
N ILE A 145 -1.98 -0.21 2.90
CA ILE A 145 -1.57 0.46 4.13
C ILE A 145 -0.03 0.56 4.22
N GLU A 146 0.69 -0.49 3.85
CA GLU A 146 2.17 -0.47 3.78
C GLU A 146 2.68 0.55 2.74
N GLN A 147 2.07 0.59 1.56
CA GLN A 147 2.44 1.55 0.51
C GLN A 147 2.17 2.99 0.95
N LEU A 148 1.08 3.25 1.69
CA LEU A 148 0.80 4.56 2.27
C LEU A 148 1.88 5.00 3.27
N GLN A 149 2.47 4.08 4.03
CA GLN A 149 3.59 4.40 4.91
C GLN A 149 4.83 4.83 4.12
N GLN A 150 5.16 4.11 3.03
CA GLN A 150 6.27 4.47 2.15
C GLN A 150 6.05 5.81 1.45
N ILE A 151 4.82 6.06 1.00
CA ILE A 151 4.40 7.37 0.46
C ILE A 151 4.56 8.47 1.51
N SER A 152 4.17 8.22 2.76
CA SER A 152 4.32 9.18 3.85
C SER A 152 5.80 9.45 4.18
N GLN A 153 6.67 8.44 4.08
CA GLN A 153 8.12 8.63 4.21
C GLN A 153 8.65 9.52 3.09
N ALA A 154 8.31 9.21 1.84
CA ALA A 154 8.71 10.03 0.70
C ALA A 154 8.18 11.47 0.84
N GLY A 155 6.93 11.65 1.28
CA GLY A 155 6.35 12.95 1.58
C GLY A 155 7.09 13.73 2.67
N PHE A 156 7.57 13.04 3.71
CA PHE A 156 8.43 13.62 4.73
C PHE A 156 9.75 14.11 4.13
N VAL A 157 10.41 13.31 3.29
CA VAL A 157 11.66 13.72 2.61
C VAL A 157 11.44 14.92 1.69
N VAL A 158 10.33 14.94 0.95
CA VAL A 158 9.91 16.09 0.14
C VAL A 158 9.75 17.35 1.00
N GLY A 159 9.08 17.23 2.16
CA GLY A 159 8.93 18.31 3.11
C GLY A 159 10.26 18.79 3.70
N MET A 160 11.19 17.87 3.99
CA MET A 160 12.55 18.20 4.44
C MET A 160 13.35 18.91 3.35
N LEU A 161 13.24 18.50 2.09
CA LEU A 161 13.89 19.18 0.97
C LEU A 161 13.34 20.59 0.78
N GLU A 162 12.03 20.78 0.85
CA GLU A 162 11.40 22.11 0.80
C GLU A 162 11.86 23.01 1.96
N TYR A 163 11.89 22.45 3.18
CA TYR A 163 12.39 23.15 4.36
C TYR A 163 13.86 23.55 4.18
N ASP A 164 14.70 22.62 3.71
CA ASP A 164 16.13 22.83 3.50
C ASP A 164 16.37 23.91 2.43
N LEU A 165 15.59 23.91 1.35
CA LEU A 165 15.66 24.93 0.29
C LEU A 165 15.11 26.30 0.71
N THR A 166 14.35 26.38 1.81
CA THR A 166 13.76 27.64 2.29
C THR A 166 14.55 28.23 3.46
N TYR A 167 15.06 27.40 4.36
CA TYR A 167 15.70 27.82 5.60
C TYR A 167 17.15 27.35 5.66
N THR A 168 17.38 26.04 5.55
CA THR A 168 18.66 25.44 5.95
C THR A 168 19.83 25.75 5.03
N HIS A 169 19.57 25.94 3.75
CA HIS A 169 20.58 26.41 2.80
C HIS A 169 21.29 27.70 3.26
N ALA A 170 20.60 28.60 3.97
CA ALA A 170 21.20 29.81 4.49
C ALA A 170 22.11 29.50 5.68
N SER A 171 21.66 28.64 6.59
CA SER A 171 22.45 28.20 7.76
C SER A 171 23.73 27.47 7.35
N ILE A 172 23.66 26.54 6.38
CA ILE A 172 24.83 25.83 5.84
C ILE A 172 25.86 26.82 5.29
N ARG A 173 25.42 27.84 4.55
CA ARG A 173 26.33 28.84 3.97
C ARG A 173 26.95 29.75 5.03
N ILE A 174 26.20 30.14 6.06
CA ILE A 174 26.73 30.90 7.20
C ILE A 174 27.74 30.08 8.00
N ALA A 175 27.46 28.79 8.22
CA ALA A 175 28.39 27.87 8.87
C ALA A 175 29.70 27.76 8.08
N ALA A 176 29.62 27.65 6.75
CA ALA A 176 30.80 27.63 5.88
C ALA A 176 31.61 28.94 5.94
N ASP A 177 30.95 30.11 5.91
CA ASP A 177 31.63 31.41 6.08
C ASP A 177 32.34 31.52 7.43
N LEU A 178 31.67 31.10 8.52
CA LEU A 178 32.25 31.09 9.86
C LEU A 178 33.42 30.10 9.98
N GLN A 179 33.32 28.94 9.33
CA GLN A 179 34.38 27.94 9.27
C GLN A 179 35.60 28.49 8.52
N ASP A 180 35.39 29.13 7.37
CA ASP A 180 36.46 29.76 6.59
C ASP A 180 37.16 30.88 7.40
N ASP A 181 36.39 31.73 8.07
CA ASP A 181 36.91 32.76 8.97
C ASP A 181 37.72 32.15 10.12
N TYR A 182 37.22 31.07 10.72
CA TYR A 182 37.88 30.36 11.82
C TYR A 182 39.18 29.68 11.39
N ASP A 183 39.16 28.94 10.28
CA ASP A 183 40.33 28.26 9.72
C ASP A 183 41.42 29.26 9.31
N SER A 184 41.02 30.45 8.83
CA SER A 184 41.94 31.53 8.47
C SER A 184 42.76 32.07 9.65
N THR A 185 42.28 31.89 10.90
CA THR A 185 42.99 32.34 12.09
C THR A 185 44.27 31.54 12.34
N GLY A 186 44.27 30.24 12.00
CA GLY A 186 45.37 29.32 12.32
C GLY A 186 45.66 29.17 13.82
N LEU A 187 44.67 29.45 14.67
CA LEU A 187 44.77 29.42 16.13
C LEU A 187 44.16 28.13 16.71
N ASP A 188 44.30 27.92 18.03
CA ASP A 188 43.56 26.86 18.72
C ASP A 188 42.06 27.19 18.82
N SER A 189 41.23 26.25 19.23
CA SER A 189 39.77 26.41 19.16
C SER A 189 39.24 27.59 19.97
N ALA A 190 39.70 27.76 21.19
CA ALA A 190 39.27 28.85 22.05
C ALA A 190 39.74 30.22 21.51
N THR A 191 41.01 30.33 21.13
CA THR A 191 41.57 31.61 20.64
C THR A 191 41.15 31.96 19.22
N GLY A 192 40.95 30.97 18.36
CA GLY A 192 40.45 31.11 16.99
C GLY A 192 39.00 31.56 16.97
N SER A 193 38.12 30.86 17.68
CA SER A 193 36.70 31.22 17.77
C SER A 193 36.51 32.60 18.40
N ALA A 194 37.28 32.93 19.44
CA ALA A 194 37.31 34.27 20.02
C ALA A 194 37.79 35.33 19.02
N ALA A 195 38.80 35.04 18.19
CA ALA A 195 39.30 35.97 17.18
C ALA A 195 38.22 36.30 16.12
N VAL A 196 37.48 35.28 15.65
CA VAL A 196 36.33 35.47 14.74
C VAL A 196 35.24 36.32 15.40
N GLY A 197 34.82 35.96 16.62
CA GLY A 197 33.82 36.73 17.36
C GLY A 197 34.24 38.18 17.62
N ASN A 198 35.52 38.41 17.91
CA ASN A 198 36.06 39.76 18.11
C ASN A 198 36.08 40.57 16.81
N SER A 199 36.37 39.94 15.68
CA SER A 199 36.22 40.56 14.35
C SER A 199 34.77 40.99 14.10
N ILE A 200 33.81 40.11 14.42
CA ILE A 200 32.37 40.39 14.33
C ILE A 200 31.98 41.60 15.21
N ILE A 201 32.45 41.67 16.46
CA ILE A 201 32.21 42.81 17.35
C ILE A 201 32.73 44.11 16.75
N VAL A 202 33.96 44.12 16.21
CA VAL A 202 34.56 45.34 15.63
C VAL A 202 33.72 45.85 14.47
N ASN A 203 33.30 44.95 13.57
CA ASN A 203 32.48 45.28 12.41
C ASN A 203 31.09 45.79 12.82
N TRP A 204 30.44 45.09 13.75
CA TRP A 204 29.14 45.47 14.28
C TRP A 204 29.19 46.83 15.00
N ALA A 205 30.19 47.05 15.86
CA ALA A 205 30.34 48.27 16.64
C ALA A 205 30.56 49.49 15.73
N ALA A 206 31.35 49.32 14.67
CA ALA A 206 31.55 50.34 13.65
C ALA A 206 30.26 50.63 12.86
N ALA A 207 29.51 49.60 12.45
CA ALA A 207 28.27 49.75 11.70
C ALA A 207 27.15 50.42 12.52
N ASN A 208 27.12 50.20 13.84
CA ASN A 208 26.04 50.66 14.73
C ASN A 208 26.44 51.87 15.60
N ASN A 209 27.64 52.42 15.43
CA ASN A 209 28.20 53.47 16.30
C ASN A 209 28.11 53.13 17.80
N TYR A 210 28.40 51.87 18.14
CA TYR A 210 28.33 51.39 19.51
C TYR A 210 29.35 52.10 20.40
N SER A 211 28.92 52.49 21.60
CA SER A 211 29.73 53.25 22.57
C SER A 211 29.66 52.70 24.00
N GLY A 212 29.16 51.47 24.15
CA GLY A 212 29.07 50.76 25.44
C GLY A 212 30.38 50.08 25.87
N PRO A 213 30.34 49.18 26.87
CA PRO A 213 31.52 48.47 27.35
C PRO A 213 32.19 47.61 26.27
N ASP A 214 33.51 47.42 26.43
CA ASP A 214 34.32 46.55 25.57
C ASP A 214 33.90 45.09 25.76
N ALA A 215 33.42 44.46 24.69
CA ALA A 215 32.64 43.21 24.77
C ALA A 215 33.40 41.99 24.23
N ASN A 216 34.72 42.05 24.12
CA ASN A 216 35.53 41.02 23.49
C ASN A 216 35.28 39.61 24.07
N PHE A 217 35.20 38.62 23.19
CA PHE A 217 35.17 37.21 23.51
C PHE A 217 36.56 36.70 23.87
N THR A 218 36.60 35.74 24.79
CA THR A 218 37.81 34.99 25.17
C THR A 218 37.79 33.55 24.69
N ASP A 219 36.59 33.01 24.46
CA ASP A 219 36.32 31.66 23.99
C ASP A 219 34.89 31.64 23.40
N LEU A 220 34.74 31.07 22.20
CA LEU A 220 33.45 30.83 21.54
C LEU A 220 33.31 29.38 21.08
N THR A 221 34.12 28.45 21.59
CA THR A 221 34.07 27.04 21.20
C THR A 221 32.69 26.43 21.44
N THR A 222 32.01 26.77 22.54
CA THR A 222 30.61 26.32 22.76
C THR A 222 29.69 26.84 21.66
N ALA A 223 29.80 28.10 21.27
CA ALA A 223 28.93 28.67 20.24
C ALA A 223 29.16 28.02 18.87
N PHE A 224 30.41 27.67 18.56
CA PHE A 224 30.82 27.18 17.26
C PHE A 224 30.65 25.68 17.11
N GLU A 225 30.85 24.90 18.17
CA GLU A 225 30.95 23.43 18.09
C GLU A 225 30.19 22.69 19.22
N GLY A 226 29.59 23.40 20.19
CA GLY A 226 29.18 22.81 21.47
C GLY A 226 27.72 23.00 21.87
N VAL A 227 26.84 23.44 20.98
CA VAL A 227 25.40 23.60 21.27
C VAL A 227 24.66 22.35 20.84
N ILE A 228 23.95 21.71 21.77
CA ILE A 228 23.14 20.52 21.51
C ILE A 228 21.65 20.87 21.63
N ALA A 229 20.81 20.27 20.78
CA ALA A 229 19.37 20.47 20.81
C ALA A 229 18.75 20.09 22.17
N PRO A 230 17.79 20.87 22.69
CA PRO A 230 17.10 20.52 23.92
C PRO A 230 16.41 19.16 23.82
N GLY A 231 16.72 18.26 24.77
CA GLY A 231 16.12 16.94 24.84
C GLY A 231 16.86 15.85 24.06
N THR A 232 18.00 16.15 23.43
CA THR A 232 18.87 15.18 22.76
C THR A 232 20.27 15.16 23.38
N THR A 233 21.09 14.19 22.97
CA THR A 233 22.52 14.10 23.33
C THR A 233 23.46 14.46 22.20
N ASP A 234 23.01 14.31 20.95
CA ASP A 234 23.91 14.26 19.79
C ASP A 234 23.49 15.21 18.65
N GLU A 235 22.36 15.92 18.79
CA GLU A 235 21.85 16.80 17.74
C GLU A 235 22.51 18.18 17.82
N ASP A 236 23.44 18.45 16.92
CA ASP A 236 24.28 19.65 16.93
C ASP A 236 23.55 20.88 16.36
N LEU A 237 23.37 21.91 17.19
CA LEU A 237 22.81 23.22 16.85
C LEU A 237 23.82 24.36 17.06
N SER A 238 25.12 24.04 17.04
CA SER A 238 26.20 25.01 17.07
C SER A 238 26.27 25.80 15.76
N LEU A 239 26.87 27.00 15.77
CA LEU A 239 26.87 27.90 14.61
C LEU A 239 27.57 27.33 13.37
N LEU A 240 28.42 26.31 13.53
CA LEU A 240 29.07 25.60 12.41
C LEU A 240 28.26 24.38 11.94
N SER A 241 27.13 24.06 12.57
CA SER A 241 26.25 22.97 12.19
C SER A 241 25.22 23.38 11.13
N LYS A 242 24.62 22.38 10.46
CA LYS A 242 23.60 22.55 9.43
C LYS A 242 22.46 23.46 9.90
N HIS A 243 21.96 23.30 11.12
CA HIS A 243 20.81 24.04 11.67
C HIS A 243 21.19 25.14 12.68
N GLY A 244 22.48 25.40 12.87
CA GLY A 244 22.98 26.31 13.91
C GLY A 244 22.43 27.73 13.84
N SER A 245 22.47 28.32 12.65
CA SER A 245 22.01 29.70 12.46
C SER A 245 20.49 29.82 12.52
N GLU A 246 19.75 28.77 12.11
CA GLU A 246 18.29 28.70 12.25
C GLU A 246 17.90 28.79 13.73
N TYR A 247 18.51 27.92 14.56
CA TYR A 247 18.25 27.89 15.99
C TYR A 247 18.67 29.20 16.67
N PHE A 248 19.83 29.75 16.29
CA PHE A 248 20.35 31.00 16.84
C PHE A 248 19.38 32.18 16.60
N LEU A 249 18.83 32.29 15.39
CA LEU A 249 17.88 33.34 15.04
C LEU A 249 16.48 33.08 15.59
N GLY A 250 16.12 31.82 15.86
CA GLY A 250 14.83 31.43 16.45
C GLY A 250 14.53 32.08 17.82
N PHE A 251 15.55 32.47 18.58
CA PHE A 251 15.39 33.25 19.82
C PHE A 251 14.84 34.67 19.59
N GLY A 252 14.82 35.15 18.34
CA GLY A 252 14.35 36.48 17.97
C GLY A 252 15.37 37.59 18.20
N SER A 253 14.96 38.83 17.90
CA SER A 253 15.85 40.00 17.96
C SER A 253 16.47 40.20 19.36
N PRO A 254 17.69 40.78 19.44
CA PRO A 254 18.34 41.07 20.72
C PRO A 254 17.44 41.90 21.64
N SER A 255 17.37 41.47 22.89
CA SER A 255 16.66 42.11 23.99
C SER A 255 17.24 41.57 25.29
N GLN A 256 17.07 42.25 26.42
CA GLN A 256 17.64 41.78 27.67
C GLN A 256 17.25 40.32 28.02
N THR A 257 16.05 39.88 27.63
CA THR A 257 15.58 38.50 27.81
C THR A 257 16.15 37.54 26.75
N ASN A 258 16.06 37.89 25.46
CA ASN A 258 16.51 37.00 24.39
C ASN A 258 18.04 36.87 24.40
N SER A 259 18.75 37.97 24.62
CA SER A 259 20.20 38.02 24.65
C SER A 259 20.77 37.24 25.82
N SER A 260 20.19 37.35 27.02
CA SER A 260 20.65 36.55 28.16
C SER A 260 20.39 35.06 27.96
N THR A 261 19.24 34.70 27.37
CA THR A 261 18.90 33.30 27.07
C THR A 261 19.84 32.71 26.02
N ARG A 262 20.00 33.39 24.88
CA ARG A 262 20.85 32.92 23.78
C ARG A 262 22.33 32.88 24.18
N ALA A 263 22.83 33.90 24.88
CA ALA A 263 24.20 33.91 25.39
C ALA A 263 24.48 32.77 26.37
N ALA A 264 23.49 32.35 27.17
CA ALA A 264 23.63 31.20 28.05
C ALA A 264 23.73 29.88 27.27
N VAL A 265 22.92 29.72 26.21
CA VAL A 265 22.91 28.53 25.35
C VAL A 265 24.21 28.40 24.56
N TYR A 266 24.66 29.49 23.93
CA TYR A 266 25.86 29.52 23.09
C TYR A 266 27.14 29.78 23.89
N GLY A 267 27.07 29.84 25.22
CA GLY A 267 28.25 29.86 26.10
C GLY A 267 29.05 31.16 26.15
N TYR A 268 28.46 32.29 25.76
CA TYR A 268 29.13 33.61 25.77
C TYR A 268 28.57 34.63 26.77
N ALA A 269 27.71 34.17 27.70
CA ALA A 269 27.19 34.99 28.78
C ALA A 269 28.30 35.56 29.68
N ASP A 270 28.13 36.80 30.12
CA ASP A 270 29.04 37.51 31.01
C ASP A 270 28.37 37.85 32.34
N GLY A 271 29.18 38.11 33.37
CA GLY A 271 28.68 38.59 34.66
C GLY A 271 28.08 40.00 34.57
N ASP A 272 28.49 40.78 33.56
CA ASP A 272 27.87 42.05 33.20
C ASP A 272 26.78 41.86 32.11
N PRO A 273 25.50 42.16 32.40
CA PRO A 273 24.43 42.09 31.41
C PRO A 273 24.66 42.99 30.19
N GLU A 274 25.34 44.13 30.33
CA GLU A 274 25.62 45.04 29.21
C GLU A 274 26.65 44.44 28.23
N ILE A 275 27.66 43.72 28.75
CA ILE A 275 28.62 43.00 27.92
C ILE A 275 27.95 41.82 27.21
N SER A 276 27.09 41.09 27.92
CA SER A 276 26.33 39.97 27.32
C SER A 276 25.43 40.43 26.18
N GLU A 277 24.72 41.54 26.37
CA GLU A 277 23.84 42.12 25.34
C GLU A 277 24.63 42.64 24.13
N ALA A 278 25.82 43.23 24.35
CA ALA A 278 26.70 43.67 23.26
C ALA A 278 27.27 42.51 22.45
N ARG A 279 27.75 41.45 23.10
CA ARG A 279 28.21 40.20 22.46
C ARG A 279 27.10 39.57 21.63
N ASP A 280 25.93 39.43 22.23
CA ASP A 280 24.76 38.86 21.58
C ASP A 280 24.29 39.69 20.38
N SER A 281 24.26 41.02 20.53
CA SER A 281 23.87 41.94 19.45
C SER A 281 24.83 41.86 18.27
N ALA A 282 26.13 41.71 18.52
CA ALA A 282 27.14 41.55 17.47
C ALA A 282 26.97 40.23 16.71
N MET A 283 26.83 39.12 17.43
CA MET A 283 26.62 37.79 16.82
C MET A 283 25.30 37.74 16.04
N HIS A 284 24.21 38.20 16.64
CA HIS A 284 22.92 38.28 15.95
C HIS A 284 22.96 39.19 14.73
N TRP A 285 23.66 40.32 14.79
CA TRP A 285 23.80 41.19 13.61
C TRP A 285 24.53 40.49 12.47
N TYR A 286 25.62 39.78 12.76
CA TYR A 286 26.36 39.02 11.74
C TYR A 286 25.48 37.93 11.12
N VAL A 287 24.92 37.04 11.97
CA VAL A 287 24.11 35.90 11.51
C VAL A 287 22.87 36.38 10.76
N GLN A 288 22.16 37.40 11.26
CA GLN A 288 20.97 37.94 10.60
C GLN A 288 21.28 38.59 9.24
N ASN A 289 22.39 39.32 9.12
CA ASN A 289 22.77 39.94 7.86
C ASN A 289 23.13 38.89 6.81
N ALA A 290 23.91 37.88 7.19
CA ALA A 290 24.26 36.78 6.31
C ALA A 290 23.01 35.96 5.93
N TRP A 291 22.14 35.64 6.89
CA TRP A 291 20.85 34.99 6.67
C TRP A 291 19.99 35.72 5.65
N THR A 292 19.87 37.03 5.80
CA THR A 292 19.11 37.88 4.85
C THR A 292 19.80 37.94 3.49
N GLY A 293 21.13 38.02 3.46
CA GLY A 293 21.92 38.04 2.23
C GLY A 293 21.79 36.76 1.41
N TYR A 294 21.71 35.61 2.09
CA TYR A 294 21.44 34.31 1.49
C TYR A 294 19.95 34.04 1.21
N GLY A 295 19.05 34.95 1.59
CA GLY A 295 17.61 34.77 1.36
C GLY A 295 16.96 33.69 2.23
N GLY A 296 17.48 33.43 3.43
CA GLY A 296 16.90 32.48 4.37
C GLY A 296 15.48 32.89 4.79
N GLY A 297 14.56 31.93 4.80
CA GLY A 297 13.13 32.15 5.04
C GLY A 297 12.35 32.72 3.86
N ILE A 298 13.00 32.96 2.71
CA ILE A 298 12.32 33.27 1.45
C ILE A 298 11.96 31.97 0.76
N SER A 299 10.71 31.80 0.37
CA SER A 299 10.24 30.62 -0.36
C SER A 299 11.04 30.39 -1.64
N TRP A 300 11.45 29.13 -1.84
CA TRP A 300 12.18 28.65 -3.02
C TRP A 300 11.42 28.89 -4.34
N GLU A 301 10.10 28.98 -4.30
CA GLU A 301 9.28 29.27 -5.49
C GLU A 301 9.53 30.68 -6.04
N SER A 302 9.81 31.62 -5.14
CA SER A 302 9.90 33.05 -5.46
C SER A 302 11.31 33.55 -5.77
N THR A 303 12.33 32.72 -5.56
CA THR A 303 13.73 33.10 -5.77
C THR A 303 14.16 33.01 -7.24
N SER A 304 15.31 33.57 -7.59
CA SER A 304 15.89 33.46 -8.94
C SER A 304 16.41 32.05 -9.20
N ASP A 305 16.54 31.65 -10.47
CA ASP A 305 17.08 30.33 -10.80
C ASP A 305 18.55 30.18 -10.40
N GLU A 306 19.33 31.27 -10.42
CA GLU A 306 20.72 31.27 -9.94
C GLU A 306 20.78 31.04 -8.42
N ASP A 307 19.97 31.75 -7.63
CA ASP A 307 19.94 31.50 -6.18
C ASP A 307 19.44 30.08 -5.89
N LEU A 308 18.39 29.60 -6.57
CA LEU A 308 17.91 28.23 -6.38
C LEU A 308 18.99 27.16 -6.69
N GLN A 309 19.84 27.39 -7.69
CA GLN A 309 20.99 26.53 -7.97
C GLN A 309 22.00 26.54 -6.81
N ASP A 310 22.30 27.72 -6.25
CA ASP A 310 23.20 27.84 -5.10
C ASP A 310 22.59 27.20 -3.84
N ARG A 311 21.27 27.32 -3.64
CA ARG A 311 20.54 26.67 -2.54
C ARG A 311 20.62 25.16 -2.64
N MET A 312 20.28 24.61 -3.82
CA MET A 312 20.38 23.18 -4.08
C MET A 312 21.81 22.69 -3.85
N GLY A 313 22.81 23.47 -4.29
CA GLY A 313 24.20 23.07 -4.10
C GLY A 313 24.67 23.10 -2.66
N ALA A 314 24.16 24.03 -1.84
CA ALA A 314 24.41 24.03 -0.40
C ALA A 314 23.76 22.83 0.31
N VAL A 315 22.52 22.48 -0.05
CA VAL A 315 21.76 21.38 0.58
C VAL A 315 22.31 20.01 0.20
N ILE A 316 22.61 19.80 -1.08
CA ILE A 316 23.05 18.49 -1.61
C ILE A 316 24.57 18.31 -1.49
N GLY A 317 25.34 19.39 -1.37
CA GLY A 317 26.81 19.33 -1.27
C GLY A 317 27.55 19.25 -2.61
N THR A 318 26.88 19.51 -3.73
CA THR A 318 27.49 19.55 -5.08
C THR A 318 26.97 20.71 -5.91
N SER A 319 27.74 21.21 -6.88
CA SER A 319 27.35 22.42 -7.64
C SER A 319 26.25 22.13 -8.66
N PHE A 320 25.17 22.93 -8.63
CA PHE A 320 24.11 22.93 -9.65
C PHE A 320 24.18 24.14 -10.59
N ALA A 321 25.35 24.77 -10.70
CA ALA A 321 25.53 25.93 -11.55
C ALA A 321 25.22 25.61 -13.03
N GLY A 322 24.35 26.40 -13.65
CA GLY A 322 23.90 26.22 -15.04
C GLY A 322 22.87 25.11 -15.25
N LYS A 323 22.30 24.55 -14.17
CA LYS A 323 21.27 23.49 -14.23
C LYS A 323 19.86 24.08 -14.12
N ASN A 324 18.88 23.39 -14.68
CA ASN A 324 17.48 23.80 -14.53
C ASN A 324 16.86 23.17 -13.28
N VAL A 325 17.28 23.64 -12.10
CA VAL A 325 16.82 23.11 -10.80
C VAL A 325 15.32 23.31 -10.62
N ARG A 326 14.75 24.44 -11.04
CA ARG A 326 13.30 24.67 -10.91
C ARG A 326 12.48 23.62 -11.65
N ALA A 327 12.88 23.29 -12.88
CA ALA A 327 12.24 22.22 -13.63
C ALA A 327 12.45 20.85 -12.95
N LEU A 328 13.64 20.57 -12.42
CA LEU A 328 13.89 19.33 -11.65
C LEU A 328 12.95 19.21 -10.43
N LEU A 329 12.68 20.30 -9.71
CA LEU A 329 11.81 20.27 -8.53
C LEU A 329 10.32 20.10 -8.91
N THR A 330 9.87 20.68 -10.03
CA THR A 330 8.44 20.84 -10.35
C THR A 330 7.96 20.06 -11.58
N HIS A 331 8.79 19.19 -12.14
CA HIS A 331 8.44 18.49 -13.38
C HIS A 331 7.16 17.65 -13.20
N ASN A 332 6.23 17.84 -14.14
CA ASN A 332 4.91 17.18 -14.16
C ASN A 332 4.11 17.31 -12.85
N ASP A 333 4.33 18.39 -12.09
CA ASP A 333 3.54 18.67 -10.90
C ASP A 333 2.04 18.81 -11.22
N SER A 334 1.20 18.34 -10.30
CA SER A 334 -0.26 18.29 -10.43
C SER A 334 -0.78 17.48 -11.62
N THR A 335 0.03 16.57 -12.18
CA THR A 335 -0.37 15.62 -13.23
C THR A 335 -0.59 14.21 -12.65
N ASN A 336 -0.96 13.23 -13.48
CA ASN A 336 -1.10 11.84 -13.01
C ASN A 336 0.24 11.11 -12.87
N ASN A 337 1.34 11.70 -13.35
CA ASN A 337 2.67 11.08 -13.31
C ASN A 337 3.73 12.13 -12.99
N PRO A 338 3.72 12.69 -11.76
CA PRO A 338 4.73 13.62 -11.31
C PRO A 338 6.09 12.93 -11.26
N ASP A 339 7.16 13.63 -11.62
CA ASP A 339 8.53 13.12 -11.64
C ASP A 339 9.55 14.23 -11.29
N GLY A 340 9.06 15.37 -10.77
CA GLY A 340 9.86 16.37 -10.08
C GLY A 340 10.05 16.03 -8.61
N LEU A 341 11.17 16.48 -8.02
CA LEU A 341 11.51 16.14 -6.63
C LEU A 341 10.55 16.70 -5.57
N LEU A 342 9.86 17.80 -5.86
CA LEU A 342 8.82 18.40 -5.00
C LEU A 342 7.42 18.29 -5.63
N ALA A 343 7.31 17.59 -6.76
CA ALA A 343 6.06 17.46 -7.47
C ALA A 343 5.13 16.48 -6.76
N TRP A 344 3.83 16.69 -6.87
CA TRP A 344 2.79 15.78 -6.41
C TRP A 344 1.83 15.47 -7.55
N ASP A 345 1.15 14.33 -7.46
CA ASP A 345 0.12 14.01 -8.43
C ASP A 345 -1.12 14.87 -8.18
N SER A 346 -2.07 14.86 -9.13
CA SER A 346 -3.29 15.66 -9.01
C SER A 346 -4.11 15.37 -7.75
N ASN A 347 -4.00 14.17 -7.18
CA ASN A 347 -4.68 13.77 -5.95
C ASN A 347 -3.83 13.94 -4.67
N HIS A 348 -2.59 14.43 -4.77
CA HIS A 348 -1.64 14.57 -3.67
C HIS A 348 -1.40 13.26 -2.88
N LEU A 349 -1.44 12.14 -3.60
CA LEU A 349 -1.19 10.81 -3.08
C LEU A 349 0.21 10.33 -3.44
N ILE A 350 0.71 10.63 -4.64
CA ILE A 350 1.99 10.09 -5.14
C ILE A 350 3.01 11.24 -5.27
N PRO A 351 4.08 11.26 -4.47
CA PRO A 351 5.14 12.24 -4.63
C PRO A 351 5.98 11.89 -5.87
N GLY A 352 6.24 12.89 -6.71
CA GLY A 352 7.11 12.80 -7.88
C GLY A 352 8.53 12.40 -7.54
N PHE A 353 8.97 12.64 -6.30
CA PHE A 353 10.21 12.11 -5.75
C PHE A 353 10.35 10.59 -5.88
N ALA A 354 9.30 9.83 -5.54
CA ALA A 354 9.31 8.37 -5.67
C ALA A 354 9.40 7.95 -7.15
N ASN A 355 8.66 8.64 -8.02
CA ASN A 355 8.68 8.40 -9.46
C ASN A 355 10.02 8.77 -10.12
N PHE A 356 10.68 9.84 -9.67
CA PHE A 356 11.99 10.25 -10.17
C PHE A 356 13.02 9.11 -10.00
N PHE A 357 12.97 8.42 -8.85
CA PHE A 357 13.85 7.28 -8.56
C PHE A 357 13.31 5.93 -9.03
N SER A 358 12.10 5.85 -9.58
CA SER A 358 11.56 4.60 -10.16
C SER A 358 12.38 4.08 -11.34
N LEU A 359 13.15 4.95 -12.02
CA LEU A 359 14.06 4.59 -13.11
C LEU A 359 15.49 4.27 -12.61
N ALA A 360 15.72 4.22 -11.30
CA ALA A 360 17.05 3.95 -10.72
C ALA A 360 17.62 2.60 -11.18
N ASP A 361 16.77 1.62 -11.51
CA ASP A 361 17.16 0.31 -12.06
C ASP A 361 17.81 0.40 -13.46
N ASN A 362 17.65 1.53 -14.15
CA ASN A 362 18.36 1.84 -15.38
C ASN A 362 19.06 3.22 -15.29
N PRO A 363 20.22 3.29 -14.60
CA PRO A 363 20.93 4.55 -14.38
C PRO A 363 21.30 5.29 -15.67
N ALA A 364 21.52 4.55 -16.76
CA ALA A 364 21.84 5.15 -18.06
C ALA A 364 20.63 5.87 -18.67
N ALA A 365 19.43 5.28 -18.57
CA ALA A 365 18.20 5.91 -19.03
C ALA A 365 17.82 7.11 -18.16
N LEU A 366 17.90 6.97 -16.84
CA LEU A 366 17.65 8.06 -15.89
C LEU A 366 18.62 9.24 -16.13
N GLY A 367 19.92 8.96 -16.25
CA GLY A 367 20.93 9.97 -16.52
C GLY A 367 20.74 10.67 -17.86
N ALA A 368 20.39 9.94 -18.92
CA ALA A 368 20.10 10.54 -20.23
C ALA A 368 18.86 11.42 -20.18
N TRP A 369 17.79 10.96 -19.54
CA TRP A 369 16.54 11.71 -19.40
C TRP A 369 16.73 12.97 -18.55
N ALA A 370 17.38 12.87 -17.39
CA ALA A 370 17.62 14.01 -16.50
C ALA A 370 18.57 15.04 -17.14
N PHE A 371 19.56 14.59 -17.91
CA PHE A 371 20.42 15.49 -18.67
C PHE A 371 19.64 16.26 -19.74
N LEU A 372 18.77 15.58 -20.48
CA LEU A 372 17.99 16.19 -21.55
C LEU A 372 16.93 17.18 -21.03
N ASN A 373 16.29 16.88 -19.89
CA ASN A 373 15.22 17.73 -19.36
C ASN A 373 15.76 18.84 -18.44
N PHE A 374 16.82 18.57 -17.67
CA PHE A 374 17.25 19.46 -16.58
C PHE A 374 18.73 19.87 -16.65
N GLY A 375 19.51 19.26 -17.56
CA GLY A 375 20.96 19.45 -17.63
C GLY A 375 21.74 18.73 -16.52
N ILE A 376 21.06 17.88 -15.74
CA ILE A 376 21.60 17.17 -14.58
C ILE A 376 22.37 15.93 -15.05
N SER A 377 23.55 15.71 -14.49
CA SER A 377 24.45 14.58 -14.75
C SER A 377 24.17 13.43 -13.78
N LEU A 378 24.61 12.22 -14.15
CA LEU A 378 24.45 11.05 -13.29
C LEU A 378 25.16 11.20 -11.93
N SER A 379 26.28 11.91 -11.87
CA SER A 379 26.95 12.20 -10.60
C SER A 379 26.11 13.09 -9.69
N GLU A 380 25.45 14.12 -10.25
CA GLU A 380 24.55 14.98 -9.48
C GLU A 380 23.30 14.21 -9.01
N ILE A 381 22.77 13.30 -9.83
CA ILE A 381 21.67 12.39 -9.44
C ILE A 381 22.10 11.49 -8.28
N SER A 382 23.35 11.00 -8.29
CA SER A 382 23.89 10.18 -7.22
C SER A 382 23.91 10.93 -5.88
N GLU A 383 24.32 12.21 -5.87
CA GLU A 383 24.34 13.02 -4.63
C GLU A 383 22.91 13.32 -4.14
N ILE A 384 21.96 13.58 -5.05
CA ILE A 384 20.54 13.69 -4.68
C ILE A 384 20.04 12.37 -4.08
N GLY A 385 20.48 11.23 -4.64
CA GLY A 385 20.18 9.90 -4.13
C GLY A 385 20.76 9.62 -2.75
N VAL A 386 21.95 10.14 -2.42
CA VAL A 386 22.53 10.06 -1.07
C VAL A 386 21.69 10.87 -0.09
N TYR A 387 21.40 12.14 -0.40
CA TYR A 387 20.51 12.97 0.43
C TYR A 387 19.15 12.29 0.67
N ALA A 388 18.56 11.74 -0.39
CA ALA A 388 17.30 11.00 -0.34
C ALA A 388 17.39 9.76 0.56
N GLY A 389 18.44 8.96 0.37
CA GLY A 389 18.71 7.74 1.13
C GLY A 389 18.86 8.03 2.61
N ASP A 390 19.69 9.01 2.99
CA ASP A 390 19.96 9.35 4.39
C ASP A 390 18.67 9.71 5.17
N TRP A 391 17.72 10.38 4.51
CA TRP A 391 16.40 10.66 5.11
C TRP A 391 15.48 9.44 5.10
N MET A 392 15.37 8.70 3.99
CA MET A 392 14.51 7.53 3.88
C MET A 392 14.95 6.40 4.83
N ASP A 393 16.25 6.20 5.00
CA ASP A 393 16.86 5.21 5.89
C ASP A 393 16.97 5.71 7.34
N GLY A 394 16.45 6.92 7.62
CA GLY A 394 16.36 7.49 8.97
C GLY A 394 17.71 7.77 9.62
N GLU A 395 18.78 7.88 8.82
CA GLU A 395 20.12 8.26 9.26
C GLU A 395 20.19 9.75 9.61
N THR A 396 19.41 10.58 8.91
CA THR A 396 19.23 12.00 9.22
C THR A 396 18.01 12.22 10.09
N THR A 397 18.13 13.13 11.06
CA THR A 397 17.02 13.55 11.92
C THR A 397 16.74 15.05 11.78
N PHE A 398 15.50 15.44 12.04
CA PHE A 398 15.08 16.83 12.09
C PHE A 398 14.95 17.30 13.54
N PRO A 399 15.66 18.36 13.97
CA PRO A 399 15.52 18.92 15.32
C PRO A 399 14.15 19.58 15.50
N LEU A 400 13.27 18.96 16.29
CA LEU A 400 11.89 19.44 16.50
C LEU A 400 11.83 20.80 17.18
N VAL A 401 12.91 21.25 17.83
CA VAL A 401 12.97 22.61 18.40
C VAL A 401 12.79 23.70 17.33
N LEU A 402 13.13 23.41 16.07
CA LEU A 402 12.98 24.33 14.94
C LEU A 402 11.51 24.52 14.54
N SER A 403 10.65 23.54 14.84
CA SER A 403 9.19 23.61 14.66
C SER A 403 8.42 23.88 15.96
N GLY A 404 9.12 24.16 17.07
CA GLY A 404 8.52 24.45 18.37
C GLY A 404 8.27 23.23 19.27
N GLY A 405 8.76 22.05 18.88
CA GLY A 405 8.77 20.81 19.65
C GLY A 405 10.05 20.61 20.49
N GLN A 406 10.29 19.38 20.92
CA GLN A 406 11.49 18.95 21.66
C GLN A 406 12.01 17.63 21.09
N GLY A 407 13.33 17.39 21.20
CA GLY A 407 13.97 16.21 20.63
C GLY A 407 14.26 16.36 19.13
N ALA A 408 14.51 15.24 18.48
CA ALA A 408 14.67 15.13 17.04
C ALA A 408 13.82 13.97 16.52
N ILE A 409 13.52 13.96 15.23
CA ILE A 409 12.69 12.94 14.60
C ILE A 409 13.26 12.50 13.25
N ASN A 410 13.24 11.21 12.97
CA ASN A 410 13.56 10.67 11.64
C ASN A 410 12.30 10.20 10.89
N SER A 411 12.47 9.73 9.65
CA SER A 411 11.37 9.27 8.80
C SER A 411 10.58 8.09 9.41
N PHE A 412 11.26 7.13 10.05
CA PHE A 412 10.61 5.97 10.67
C PHE A 412 9.77 6.33 11.90
N GLU A 413 10.22 7.31 12.69
CA GLU A 413 9.45 7.83 13.82
C GLU A 413 8.32 8.75 13.36
N PHE A 414 8.56 9.55 12.31
CA PHE A 414 7.61 10.50 11.75
C PHE A 414 6.33 9.81 11.25
N VAL A 415 6.44 8.79 10.41
CA VAL A 415 5.30 8.16 9.72
C VAL A 415 4.20 7.68 10.67
N PRO A 416 4.48 6.83 11.67
CA PRO A 416 3.44 6.36 12.57
C PRO A 416 2.83 7.52 13.39
N LEU A 417 3.64 8.48 13.83
CA LEU A 417 3.18 9.63 14.62
C LEU A 417 2.29 10.58 13.80
N ALA A 418 2.68 10.89 12.58
CA ALA A 418 1.90 11.73 11.66
C ALA A 418 0.61 11.03 11.21
N TRP A 419 0.64 9.70 11.04
CA TRP A 419 -0.56 8.92 10.74
C TRP A 419 -1.56 8.86 11.90
N GLY A 420 -1.08 8.58 13.11
CA GLY A 420 -1.91 8.37 14.30
C GLY A 420 -2.25 9.64 15.10
N GLY A 421 -1.73 10.80 14.68
CA GLY A 421 -1.83 12.03 15.43
C GLY A 421 -1.63 13.27 14.57
N MET A 422 -1.17 14.34 15.19
CA MET A 422 -0.83 15.59 14.50
C MET A 422 0.61 15.49 13.98
N ASN A 423 0.84 15.98 12.77
CA ASN A 423 2.16 16.03 12.16
C ASN A 423 3.12 16.80 13.10
N PRO A 424 4.20 16.16 13.60
CA PRO A 424 5.08 16.74 14.61
C PRO A 424 5.96 17.89 14.06
N VAL A 425 6.08 18.02 12.74
CA VAL A 425 6.86 19.07 12.08
C VAL A 425 5.98 20.27 11.75
N THR A 426 4.82 20.06 11.12
CA THR A 426 3.97 21.17 10.65
C THR A 426 2.92 21.61 11.66
N GLY A 427 2.54 20.73 12.60
CA GLY A 427 1.40 20.95 13.49
C GLY A 427 0.04 20.82 12.81
N GLU A 428 0.00 20.28 11.58
CA GLU A 428 -1.23 20.00 10.83
C GLU A 428 -1.55 18.49 10.80
N TYR A 429 -2.64 18.10 10.13
CA TYR A 429 -2.98 16.68 9.95
C TYR A 429 -2.79 16.30 8.49
N ASP A 430 -2.00 15.25 8.26
CA ASP A 430 -1.67 14.80 6.92
C ASP A 430 -2.89 14.20 6.22
N LEU A 431 -2.92 14.26 4.89
CA LEU A 431 -4.07 13.84 4.07
C LEU A 431 -4.50 12.39 4.32
N THR A 432 -3.51 11.52 4.54
CA THR A 432 -3.64 10.07 4.75
C THR A 432 -3.73 9.68 6.23
N SER A 433 -3.56 10.63 7.15
CA SER A 433 -3.65 10.38 8.59
C SER A 433 -5.06 9.94 8.99
N VAL A 434 -5.18 9.29 10.16
CA VAL A 434 -6.47 8.91 10.75
C VAL A 434 -7.36 10.14 11.02
N ASN A 435 -6.75 11.32 11.13
CA ASN A 435 -7.39 12.62 11.31
C ASN A 435 -7.47 13.46 10.02
N GLY A 436 -7.02 12.92 8.88
CA GLY A 436 -6.89 13.67 7.63
C GLY A 436 -8.23 14.14 7.06
N PRO A 437 -8.24 15.04 6.07
CA PRO A 437 -9.46 15.57 5.42
C PRO A 437 -10.36 14.49 4.78
N SER A 438 -9.75 13.36 4.40
CA SER A 438 -10.43 12.17 3.87
C SER A 438 -11.11 11.32 4.97
N SER A 439 -10.66 11.48 6.21
CA SER A 439 -11.26 10.93 7.43
C SER A 439 -12.34 11.87 7.96
N ARG A 440 -13.23 11.38 8.83
CA ARG A 440 -14.33 12.16 9.41
C ARG A 440 -13.80 13.36 10.21
N MET A 441 -13.87 14.56 9.64
CA MET A 441 -13.44 15.78 10.30
C MET A 441 -14.48 16.42 11.28
N PRO A 442 -14.06 17.38 12.13
CA PRO A 442 -14.79 17.99 13.26
C PRO A 442 -16.16 18.62 12.98
N TRP A 443 -16.58 18.78 11.71
CA TRP A 443 -17.93 19.23 11.36
C TRP A 443 -19.03 18.28 11.86
N LEU A 444 -18.69 17.00 12.05
CA LEU A 444 -19.56 16.00 12.68
C LEU A 444 -19.47 15.99 14.22
N GLY A 445 -18.61 16.82 14.82
CA GLY A 445 -18.46 16.98 16.27
C GLY A 445 -17.55 15.95 16.96
N TYR A 446 -16.68 15.25 16.22
CA TYR A 446 -15.72 14.31 16.77
C TYR A 446 -14.41 15.00 17.17
N GLU A 447 -13.80 14.53 18.26
CA GLU A 447 -12.46 14.93 18.68
C GLU A 447 -11.40 14.21 17.84
N ASN A 448 -10.32 14.90 17.50
CA ASN A 448 -9.19 14.29 16.80
C ASN A 448 -8.51 13.25 17.70
N VAL A 449 -8.06 12.17 17.09
CA VAL A 449 -7.31 11.12 17.79
C VAL A 449 -5.85 11.52 17.92
N ASN A 450 -5.20 11.08 18.99
CA ASN A 450 -3.75 11.23 19.16
C ASN A 450 -3.20 9.95 19.78
N PHE A 451 -2.89 8.99 18.93
CA PHE A 451 -2.39 7.69 19.36
C PHE A 451 -0.93 7.76 19.77
N ASP A 452 -0.59 7.09 20.87
CA ASP A 452 0.81 6.88 21.22
C ASP A 452 1.44 5.79 20.33
N ALA A 453 2.77 5.74 20.29
CA ALA A 453 3.51 4.80 19.46
C ALA A 453 3.11 3.33 19.71
N ALA A 454 2.83 2.96 20.97
CA ALA A 454 2.41 1.61 21.33
C ALA A 454 1.02 1.25 20.79
N THR A 455 0.11 2.22 20.77
CA THR A 455 -1.23 2.08 20.20
C THR A 455 -1.16 1.98 18.69
N ILE A 456 -0.36 2.82 18.04
CA ILE A 456 -0.13 2.76 16.58
C ILE A 456 0.43 1.40 16.19
N GLU A 457 1.47 0.92 16.89
CA GLU A 457 2.06 -0.38 16.64
C GLU A 457 1.05 -1.52 16.79
N ARG A 458 0.18 -1.45 17.80
CA ARG A 458 -0.89 -2.44 17.98
C ARG A 458 -1.95 -2.38 16.87
N ILE A 459 -2.29 -1.19 16.37
CA ILE A 459 -3.27 -1.04 15.29
C ILE A 459 -2.69 -1.52 13.95
N LEU A 460 -1.45 -1.17 13.65
CA LEU A 460 -0.82 -1.49 12.37
C LEU A 460 -0.33 -2.94 12.35
N ASN A 461 0.42 -3.37 13.37
CA ASN A 461 1.20 -4.62 13.35
C ASN A 461 0.75 -5.64 14.43
N GLY A 462 -0.31 -5.34 15.20
CA GLY A 462 -0.82 -6.25 16.23
C GLY A 462 -1.53 -7.51 15.68
N PRO A 463 -2.16 -8.32 16.55
CA PRO A 463 -2.88 -9.55 16.15
C PRO A 463 -4.06 -9.35 15.20
N MET A 464 -4.60 -8.13 15.14
CA MET A 464 -5.56 -7.67 14.12
C MET A 464 -5.00 -6.46 13.37
N GLY A 465 -3.71 -6.52 13.03
CA GLY A 465 -2.96 -5.42 12.44
C GLY A 465 -3.41 -5.08 11.02
N LEU A 466 -3.53 -3.80 10.71
CA LEU A 466 -3.92 -3.29 9.39
C LEU A 466 -2.92 -3.60 8.27
N THR A 467 -1.62 -3.72 8.57
CA THR A 467 -0.58 -4.09 7.59
C THR A 467 -0.42 -5.59 7.44
N THR A 468 -1.09 -6.38 8.29
CA THR A 468 -0.96 -7.84 8.31
C THR A 468 -2.12 -8.51 7.57
N ASP A 469 -1.97 -9.80 7.25
CA ASP A 469 -3.07 -10.64 6.74
C ASP A 469 -4.29 -10.66 7.69
N ALA A 470 -4.08 -10.37 8.98
CA ALA A 470 -5.17 -10.30 9.95
C ALA A 470 -6.10 -9.09 9.73
N SER A 471 -5.74 -8.12 8.89
CA SER A 471 -6.63 -7.03 8.46
C SER A 471 -7.92 -7.55 7.81
N ILE A 472 -7.90 -8.73 7.18
CA ILE A 472 -9.07 -9.41 6.64
C ILE A 472 -10.10 -9.70 7.75
N ASN A 473 -9.65 -10.07 8.95
CA ASN A 473 -10.53 -10.31 10.09
C ASN A 473 -11.22 -9.03 10.57
N LEU A 474 -10.52 -7.90 10.48
CA LEU A 474 -11.08 -6.58 10.77
C LEU A 474 -12.16 -6.20 9.74
N LEU A 475 -11.84 -6.33 8.45
CA LEU A 475 -12.79 -6.08 7.36
C LEU A 475 -14.02 -6.99 7.48
N TYR A 476 -13.82 -8.27 7.78
CA TYR A 476 -14.92 -9.19 8.08
C TYR A 476 -15.79 -8.68 9.23
N GLY A 477 -15.17 -8.22 10.33
CA GLY A 477 -15.83 -7.52 11.43
C GLY A 477 -16.77 -6.41 10.96
N ILE A 478 -16.17 -5.45 10.27
CA ILE A 478 -16.81 -4.22 9.80
C ILE A 478 -17.99 -4.50 8.87
N TYR A 479 -17.83 -5.39 7.89
CA TYR A 479 -18.83 -5.60 6.84
C TYR A 479 -19.84 -6.71 7.17
N SER A 480 -19.46 -7.74 7.93
CA SER A 480 -20.39 -8.80 8.34
C SER A 480 -21.20 -8.44 9.59
N GLY A 481 -20.72 -7.48 10.39
CA GLY A 481 -21.28 -7.14 11.69
C GLY A 481 -20.89 -8.11 12.80
N LYS A 482 -19.93 -9.02 12.57
CA LYS A 482 -19.43 -10.00 13.55
C LYS A 482 -17.94 -10.23 13.44
N THR A 483 -17.27 -10.50 14.56
CA THR A 483 -15.87 -10.92 14.54
C THR A 483 -15.72 -12.31 13.92
N VAL A 484 -14.50 -12.66 13.53
CA VAL A 484 -14.13 -14.08 13.48
C VAL A 484 -14.18 -14.68 14.91
N PRO A 485 -14.23 -16.00 15.07
CA PRO A 485 -14.05 -16.63 16.37
C PRO A 485 -12.76 -16.14 17.06
N VAL A 486 -12.89 -15.57 18.25
CA VAL A 486 -11.77 -15.02 19.03
C VAL A 486 -11.66 -15.63 20.43
N ASP A 487 -10.46 -15.60 21.00
CA ASP A 487 -10.21 -15.94 22.40
C ASP A 487 -10.61 -14.79 23.37
N ALA A 488 -10.26 -14.94 24.65
CA ALA A 488 -10.54 -13.93 25.67
C ALA A 488 -9.73 -12.64 25.50
N ASP A 489 -8.62 -12.70 24.76
CA ASP A 489 -7.72 -11.59 24.46
C ASP A 489 -7.99 -11.01 23.06
N TYR A 490 -9.11 -11.40 22.43
CA TYR A 490 -9.55 -10.98 21.10
C TYR A 490 -8.67 -11.46 19.93
N ASN A 491 -7.81 -12.47 20.15
CA ASN A 491 -7.02 -13.06 19.06
C ASN A 491 -7.87 -14.07 18.27
N PRO A 492 -7.78 -14.06 16.93
CA PRO A 492 -8.46 -15.07 16.10
C PRO A 492 -8.05 -16.50 16.46
N VAL A 493 -9.02 -17.36 16.79
CA VAL A 493 -8.77 -18.77 17.13
C VAL A 493 -9.95 -19.68 16.78
N ILE A 494 -9.65 -20.87 16.26
CA ILE A 494 -10.65 -21.91 16.01
C ILE A 494 -11.32 -22.31 17.32
N GLY A 495 -12.66 -22.35 17.34
CA GLY A 495 -13.45 -22.69 18.52
C GLY A 495 -13.61 -21.55 19.53
N GLY A 496 -13.11 -20.35 19.21
CA GLY A 496 -13.37 -19.12 19.96
C GLY A 496 -14.83 -18.67 19.90
N GLN A 497 -15.14 -17.59 20.63
CA GLN A 497 -16.46 -16.99 20.61
C GLN A 497 -16.59 -16.00 19.45
N GLN A 498 -17.70 -16.07 18.70
CA GLN A 498 -18.07 -15.02 17.76
C GLN A 498 -18.77 -13.88 18.51
N LEU A 499 -18.24 -12.66 18.40
CA LEU A 499 -18.78 -11.45 19.02
C LEU A 499 -19.48 -10.58 17.98
N GLU A 500 -20.47 -9.80 18.40
CA GLU A 500 -21.05 -8.76 17.54
C GLU A 500 -20.03 -7.64 17.30
N TRP A 501 -19.94 -7.16 16.06
CA TRP A 501 -19.05 -6.07 15.71
C TRP A 501 -19.67 -4.74 16.13
N SER A 502 -18.88 -3.93 16.83
CA SER A 502 -19.26 -2.57 17.23
C SER A 502 -18.00 -1.78 17.56
N ASN A 503 -18.14 -0.45 17.66
CA ASN A 503 -17.05 0.41 18.12
C ASN A 503 -16.55 0.04 19.51
N GLN A 504 -17.37 -0.62 20.35
CA GLN A 504 -16.93 -1.16 21.65
C GLN A 504 -16.02 -2.37 21.49
N THR A 505 -16.35 -3.25 20.54
CA THR A 505 -15.55 -4.43 20.21
C THR A 505 -14.19 -4.00 19.64
N MET A 506 -14.19 -3.05 18.69
CA MET A 506 -12.97 -2.50 18.11
C MET A 506 -12.11 -1.75 19.15
N ALA A 507 -12.76 -0.96 20.02
CA ALA A 507 -12.09 -0.30 21.14
C ALA A 507 -11.40 -1.30 22.09
N ALA A 508 -12.03 -2.44 22.36
CA ALA A 508 -11.44 -3.49 23.18
C ALA A 508 -10.23 -4.16 22.50
N ILE A 509 -10.34 -4.48 21.21
CA ILE A 509 -9.26 -5.08 20.40
C ILE A 509 -7.99 -4.21 20.44
N TYR A 510 -8.13 -2.92 20.17
CA TYR A 510 -6.98 -2.01 20.09
C TYR A 510 -6.69 -1.27 21.41
N ASN A 511 -7.42 -1.57 22.49
CA ASN A 511 -7.33 -0.87 23.78
C ASN A 511 -7.30 0.67 23.61
N ILE A 512 -8.30 1.17 22.88
CA ILE A 512 -8.58 2.58 22.63
C ILE A 512 -9.97 2.93 23.16
N THR A 513 -10.33 4.20 23.17
CA THR A 513 -11.68 4.64 23.50
C THR A 513 -12.67 4.31 22.38
N THR A 514 -13.95 4.25 22.71
CA THR A 514 -15.02 4.03 21.71
C THR A 514 -15.13 5.15 20.68
N SER A 515 -14.69 6.37 21.03
CA SER A 515 -14.66 7.50 20.09
C SER A 515 -13.52 7.34 19.10
N GLU A 516 -12.34 6.99 19.57
CA GLU A 516 -11.18 6.68 18.72
C GLU A 516 -11.46 5.51 17.78
N ALA A 517 -12.14 4.46 18.27
CA ALA A 517 -12.57 3.34 17.44
C ALA A 517 -13.55 3.75 16.33
N ASP A 518 -14.45 4.72 16.59
CA ASP A 518 -15.36 5.24 15.55
C ASP A 518 -14.59 5.96 14.44
N THR A 519 -13.60 6.79 14.83
CA THR A 519 -12.72 7.48 13.87
C THR A 519 -11.91 6.48 13.05
N LEU A 520 -11.31 5.49 13.70
CA LEU A 520 -10.52 4.47 13.04
C LEU A 520 -11.36 3.59 12.10
N GLU A 521 -12.55 3.15 12.52
CA GLU A 521 -13.45 2.37 11.65
C GLU A 521 -13.87 3.18 10.41
N TYR A 522 -14.16 4.47 10.58
CA TYR A 522 -14.47 5.33 9.45
C TYR A 522 -13.30 5.48 8.50
N TRP A 523 -12.09 5.69 9.03
CA TRP A 523 -10.88 5.78 8.22
C TRP A 523 -10.66 4.47 7.44
N VAL A 524 -10.78 3.30 8.08
CA VAL A 524 -10.64 1.99 7.41
C VAL A 524 -11.67 1.84 6.28
N LYS A 525 -12.93 2.23 6.50
CA LYS A 525 -13.96 2.24 5.45
C LYS A 525 -13.62 3.20 4.31
N GLY A 526 -13.12 4.39 4.63
CA GLY A 526 -12.70 5.38 3.63
C GLY A 526 -11.54 4.87 2.78
N MET A 527 -10.56 4.21 3.39
CA MET A 527 -9.46 3.57 2.66
C MET A 527 -9.97 2.40 1.81
N PHE A 528 -10.80 1.52 2.36
CA PHE A 528 -11.24 0.30 1.67
C PHE A 528 -12.26 0.55 0.55
N ASP A 529 -13.24 1.43 0.77
CA ASP A 529 -14.29 1.72 -0.21
C ASP A 529 -13.98 2.90 -1.14
N GLY A 530 -13.11 3.82 -0.70
CA GLY A 530 -12.74 5.02 -1.44
C GLY A 530 -11.38 4.88 -2.14
N ILE A 531 -10.30 4.85 -1.37
CA ILE A 531 -8.92 4.96 -1.91
C ILE A 531 -8.48 3.67 -2.61
N LEU A 532 -8.79 2.51 -2.04
CA LEU A 532 -8.32 1.22 -2.55
C LEU A 532 -8.76 0.92 -3.99
N PRO A 533 -10.03 1.15 -4.40
CA PRO A 533 -10.43 1.04 -5.81
C PRO A 533 -9.57 1.89 -6.75
N ASP A 534 -9.31 3.14 -6.40
CA ASP A 534 -8.51 4.06 -7.22
C ASP A 534 -7.05 3.61 -7.28
N PHE A 535 -6.52 3.10 -6.17
CA PHE A 535 -5.19 2.49 -6.10
C PHE A 535 -5.08 1.25 -7.01
N LEU A 536 -6.07 0.36 -6.99
CA LEU A 536 -6.10 -0.83 -7.84
C LEU A 536 -6.17 -0.47 -9.34
N GLU A 537 -6.97 0.53 -9.69
CA GLU A 537 -7.06 1.01 -11.07
C GLU A 537 -5.77 1.70 -11.51
N SER A 538 -5.19 2.56 -10.67
CA SER A 538 -3.98 3.32 -11.00
C SER A 538 -2.73 2.44 -11.12
N ILE A 539 -2.56 1.47 -10.21
CA ILE A 539 -1.35 0.64 -10.16
C ILE A 539 -1.50 -0.60 -11.02
N PHE A 540 -2.63 -1.31 -10.92
CA PHE A 540 -2.82 -2.62 -11.55
C PHE A 540 -3.71 -2.57 -12.80
N GLY A 541 -4.38 -1.46 -13.09
CA GLY A 541 -5.41 -1.40 -14.14
C GLY A 541 -6.66 -2.22 -13.82
N VAL A 542 -6.81 -2.65 -12.56
CA VAL A 542 -7.88 -3.54 -12.12
C VAL A 542 -9.08 -2.71 -11.70
N THR A 543 -10.21 -2.94 -12.35
CA THR A 543 -11.45 -2.18 -12.13
C THR A 543 -12.61 -3.10 -11.75
N LYS A 544 -13.62 -2.52 -11.10
CA LYS A 544 -14.85 -3.22 -10.68
C LYS A 544 -15.61 -3.86 -11.84
N TYR A 545 -15.55 -3.25 -13.01
CA TYR A 545 -16.23 -3.72 -14.21
C TYR A 545 -15.25 -3.86 -15.35
N SER A 546 -15.26 -5.04 -15.96
CA SER A 546 -14.36 -5.39 -17.06
C SER A 546 -15.16 -5.62 -18.34
N THR A 547 -14.57 -5.22 -19.48
CA THR A 547 -15.05 -5.56 -20.81
C THR A 547 -14.05 -6.50 -21.46
N MET A 548 -14.48 -7.70 -21.84
CA MET A 548 -13.60 -8.73 -22.43
C MET A 548 -14.35 -9.60 -23.44
N GLU A 549 -13.61 -10.37 -24.23
CA GLU A 549 -14.20 -11.37 -25.13
C GLU A 549 -14.87 -12.51 -24.34
N VAL A 550 -15.91 -13.13 -24.89
CA VAL A 550 -16.54 -14.32 -24.27
C VAL A 550 -15.51 -15.44 -24.06
N ASN A 551 -14.58 -15.66 -25.00
CA ASN A 551 -13.49 -16.63 -24.84
C ASN A 551 -12.58 -16.31 -23.65
N GLN A 552 -12.24 -15.02 -23.45
CA GLN A 552 -11.42 -14.61 -22.32
C GLN A 552 -12.17 -14.87 -21.01
N TRP A 553 -13.44 -14.49 -20.95
CA TRP A 553 -14.27 -14.66 -19.77
C TRP A 553 -14.47 -16.13 -19.38
N LEU A 554 -14.72 -17.00 -20.36
CA LEU A 554 -14.95 -18.43 -20.10
C LEU A 554 -13.64 -19.19 -19.85
N PHE A 555 -12.65 -19.04 -20.73
CA PHE A 555 -11.53 -19.97 -20.82
C PHE A 555 -10.19 -19.40 -20.36
N GLY A 556 -10.12 -18.12 -19.97
CA GLY A 556 -8.89 -17.55 -19.45
C GLY A 556 -8.73 -16.07 -19.75
N TRP A 557 -8.60 -15.26 -18.71
CA TRP A 557 -8.03 -13.91 -18.81
C TRP A 557 -6.83 -13.77 -17.89
N HIS A 558 -5.88 -12.95 -18.32
CA HIS A 558 -4.73 -12.57 -17.53
C HIS A 558 -5.10 -11.38 -16.66
N ASP A 559 -4.92 -11.52 -15.34
CA ASP A 559 -5.16 -10.48 -14.36
C ASP A 559 -3.81 -9.98 -13.82
N PRO A 560 -3.46 -8.70 -14.03
CA PRO A 560 -2.16 -8.16 -13.65
C PRO A 560 -1.88 -8.23 -12.15
N LEU A 561 -2.91 -8.12 -11.30
CA LEU A 561 -2.74 -8.19 -9.85
C LEU A 561 -2.50 -9.63 -9.41
N LEU A 562 -3.23 -10.59 -9.96
CA LEU A 562 -2.94 -12.01 -9.72
C LEU A 562 -1.54 -12.37 -10.21
N ALA A 563 -1.14 -11.86 -11.38
CA ALA A 563 0.20 -12.08 -11.93
C ALA A 563 1.28 -11.54 -10.99
N TYR A 564 1.15 -10.28 -10.55
CA TYR A 564 2.04 -9.67 -9.58
C TYR A 564 2.13 -10.49 -8.28
N SER A 565 1.00 -10.96 -7.74
CA SER A 565 0.98 -11.72 -6.49
C SER A 565 1.63 -13.11 -6.59
N ALA A 566 1.61 -13.71 -7.78
CA ALA A 566 2.11 -15.07 -8.02
C ALA A 566 3.52 -15.10 -8.65
N SER A 567 3.99 -13.96 -9.15
CA SER A 567 5.29 -13.86 -9.83
C SER A 567 6.44 -13.83 -8.83
N ASN A 568 7.62 -14.27 -9.28
CA ASN A 568 8.87 -14.13 -8.52
C ASN A 568 9.66 -12.87 -8.94
N GLU A 569 9.06 -12.00 -9.74
CA GLU A 569 9.66 -10.76 -10.19
C GLU A 569 9.76 -9.74 -9.05
N THR A 570 10.86 -8.97 -9.03
CA THR A 570 11.13 -7.99 -7.97
C THR A 570 10.52 -6.61 -8.27
N SER A 571 10.15 -6.35 -9.53
CA SER A 571 9.51 -5.09 -9.92
C SER A 571 8.01 -5.31 -10.16
N ILE A 572 7.19 -4.34 -9.73
CA ILE A 572 5.74 -4.37 -9.93
C ILE A 572 5.39 -4.53 -11.41
N SER A 573 6.05 -3.77 -12.29
CA SER A 573 5.78 -3.79 -13.74
C SER A 573 6.15 -5.12 -14.41
N ALA A 574 7.25 -5.75 -14.01
CA ALA A 574 7.60 -7.08 -14.52
C ALA A 574 6.65 -8.16 -13.98
N GLY A 575 6.32 -8.12 -12.69
CA GLY A 575 5.39 -9.08 -12.08
C GLY A 575 4.00 -9.03 -12.69
N MET A 576 3.48 -7.82 -12.94
CA MET A 576 2.20 -7.62 -13.63
C MET A 576 2.19 -8.09 -15.08
N ALA A 577 3.35 -8.07 -15.76
CA ALA A 577 3.50 -8.49 -17.15
C ALA A 577 3.85 -9.98 -17.29
N ASP A 578 4.03 -10.69 -16.17
CA ASP A 578 4.37 -12.10 -16.15
C ASP A 578 3.18 -12.95 -16.62
N THR A 579 3.25 -13.39 -17.87
CA THR A 579 2.21 -14.20 -18.51
C THR A 579 2.33 -15.70 -18.20
N SER A 580 3.31 -16.12 -17.39
CA SER A 580 3.41 -17.50 -16.92
C SER A 580 2.47 -17.80 -15.75
N VAL A 581 2.01 -16.77 -15.05
CA VAL A 581 1.12 -16.82 -13.89
C VAL A 581 -0.02 -15.79 -14.04
N GLY A 582 -0.93 -15.72 -13.06
CA GLY A 582 -1.97 -14.68 -13.02
C GLY A 582 -3.15 -14.91 -13.95
N TRP A 583 -3.50 -16.16 -14.23
CA TRP A 583 -4.63 -16.50 -15.08
C TRP A 583 -5.84 -16.94 -14.25
N ALA A 584 -7.03 -16.51 -14.66
CA ALA A 584 -8.29 -16.94 -14.10
C ALA A 584 -9.25 -17.38 -15.22
N SER A 585 -10.13 -18.35 -14.94
CA SER A 585 -11.14 -18.81 -15.89
C SER A 585 -12.42 -19.23 -15.18
N LEU A 586 -13.52 -19.31 -15.94
CA LEU A 586 -14.78 -19.91 -15.47
C LEU A 586 -14.89 -21.38 -15.87
N GLU A 587 -14.20 -21.82 -16.91
CA GLU A 587 -14.19 -23.22 -17.35
C GLU A 587 -12.75 -23.73 -17.41
N THR A 588 -12.58 -25.04 -17.20
CA THR A 588 -11.28 -25.71 -17.31
C THR A 588 -11.04 -26.12 -18.76
N ASN A 589 -10.05 -25.51 -19.40
CA ASN A 589 -9.61 -25.83 -20.77
C ASN A 589 -8.18 -26.37 -20.71
N LYS A 590 -7.71 -27.06 -21.74
CA LYS A 590 -6.32 -27.58 -21.78
C LYS A 590 -5.26 -26.52 -21.45
N THR A 591 -5.46 -25.31 -21.97
CA THR A 591 -4.65 -24.13 -21.66
C THR A 591 -5.55 -22.92 -21.53
N TYR A 592 -5.14 -21.94 -20.72
CA TYR A 592 -5.84 -20.66 -20.68
C TYR A 592 -5.86 -20.01 -22.06
N TYR A 593 -7.00 -19.43 -22.44
CA TYR A 593 -7.15 -18.76 -23.72
C TYR A 593 -6.14 -17.61 -23.86
N SER A 594 -5.46 -17.55 -25.01
CA SER A 594 -4.41 -16.55 -25.32
C SER A 594 -3.16 -16.59 -24.43
N SER A 595 -3.02 -17.59 -23.54
CA SER A 595 -1.81 -17.78 -22.73
C SER A 595 -0.65 -18.37 -23.55
N PRO A 596 0.61 -18.24 -23.09
CA PRO A 596 1.76 -18.88 -23.70
C PRO A 596 1.82 -20.40 -23.41
N ASN A 597 0.69 -21.10 -23.59
CA ASN A 597 0.45 -22.50 -23.23
C ASN A 597 0.52 -22.77 -21.73
N VAL A 598 0.02 -21.84 -20.91
CA VAL A 598 -0.15 -22.08 -19.47
C VAL A 598 -1.28 -23.08 -19.31
N THR A 599 -0.97 -24.24 -18.74
CA THR A 599 -1.96 -25.28 -18.47
C THR A 599 -2.91 -24.81 -17.38
N ASN A 600 -4.21 -24.97 -17.62
CA ASN A 600 -5.24 -24.81 -16.61
C ASN A 600 -5.46 -26.21 -16.02
N GLU A 601 -4.58 -26.56 -15.08
CA GLU A 601 -4.25 -27.91 -14.60
C GLU A 601 -5.46 -28.87 -14.59
N PRO A 602 -5.44 -29.99 -15.35
CA PRO A 602 -6.50 -30.98 -15.29
C PRO A 602 -6.43 -31.66 -13.91
N GLY A 603 -7.45 -31.46 -13.08
CA GLY A 603 -7.52 -32.09 -11.76
C GLY A 603 -7.42 -33.61 -11.87
N ILE A 604 -6.78 -34.25 -10.88
CA ILE A 604 -6.67 -35.71 -10.79
C ILE A 604 -7.90 -36.24 -10.06
N HIS A 605 -8.75 -36.95 -10.79
CA HIS A 605 -9.99 -37.50 -10.26
C HIS A 605 -9.81 -38.94 -9.79
N ALA A 606 -10.39 -39.27 -8.64
CA ALA A 606 -10.53 -40.64 -8.15
C ALA A 606 -12.01 -40.98 -7.94
N ILE A 607 -12.45 -42.09 -8.52
CA ILE A 607 -13.84 -42.58 -8.47
C ILE A 607 -13.90 -44.07 -8.11
N ASN A 608 -15.03 -44.49 -7.57
CA ASN A 608 -15.31 -45.90 -7.29
C ASN A 608 -15.75 -46.66 -8.56
N THR A 609 -15.15 -47.81 -8.81
CA THR A 609 -15.48 -48.69 -9.94
C THR A 609 -16.67 -49.62 -9.66
N GLY A 610 -17.03 -49.76 -8.39
CA GLY A 610 -18.05 -50.70 -7.91
C GLY A 610 -17.62 -52.18 -7.87
N GLU A 611 -16.33 -52.46 -8.05
CA GLU A 611 -15.76 -53.82 -7.91
C GLU A 611 -15.95 -54.41 -6.50
N ILE A 612 -16.03 -53.55 -5.49
CA ILE A 612 -16.28 -53.92 -4.09
C ILE A 612 -17.76 -53.81 -3.74
N ASP A 613 -18.40 -52.74 -4.19
CA ASP A 613 -19.78 -52.41 -3.86
C ASP A 613 -20.44 -51.72 -5.06
N LEU A 614 -21.36 -52.43 -5.70
CA LEU A 614 -22.10 -51.95 -6.87
C LEU A 614 -22.93 -50.70 -6.59
N SER A 615 -23.32 -50.44 -5.34
CA SER A 615 -24.05 -49.22 -4.99
C SER A 615 -23.20 -47.96 -5.12
N LYS A 616 -21.87 -48.11 -5.22
CA LYS A 616 -20.91 -47.01 -5.21
C LYS A 616 -20.30 -46.70 -6.58
N VAL A 617 -20.74 -47.37 -7.64
CA VAL A 617 -20.20 -47.13 -8.99
C VAL A 617 -20.29 -45.64 -9.34
N GLY A 618 -19.17 -45.05 -9.76
CA GLY A 618 -19.09 -43.64 -10.15
C GLY A 618 -19.11 -42.63 -8.99
N GLU A 619 -19.16 -43.09 -7.73
CA GLU A 619 -19.04 -42.19 -6.59
C GLU A 619 -17.65 -41.55 -6.54
N TYR A 620 -17.63 -40.23 -6.33
CA TYR A 620 -16.43 -39.44 -6.09
C TYR A 620 -15.69 -39.96 -4.86
N VAL A 621 -14.37 -40.10 -4.97
CA VAL A 621 -13.48 -40.45 -3.86
C VAL A 621 -12.64 -39.23 -3.48
N ALA A 622 -11.97 -38.62 -4.46
CA ALA A 622 -11.12 -37.46 -4.25
C ALA A 622 -10.80 -36.71 -5.55
N ASN A 623 -10.42 -35.45 -5.43
CA ASN A 623 -9.81 -34.63 -6.47
C ASN A 623 -8.46 -34.16 -5.95
N ASP A 624 -7.39 -34.42 -6.71
CA ASP A 624 -6.01 -34.14 -6.31
C ASP A 624 -5.65 -34.74 -4.93
N GLY A 625 -6.21 -35.92 -4.65
CA GLY A 625 -6.07 -36.60 -3.37
C GLY A 625 -6.86 -35.99 -2.21
N ASN A 626 -7.66 -34.95 -2.45
CA ASN A 626 -8.53 -34.34 -1.46
C ASN A 626 -9.99 -34.85 -1.60
N PRO A 627 -10.53 -35.57 -0.59
CA PRO A 627 -11.92 -36.01 -0.60
C PRO A 627 -12.92 -34.87 -0.34
N GLN A 628 -12.46 -33.69 0.05
CA GLN A 628 -13.31 -32.55 0.42
C GLN A 628 -13.83 -31.79 -0.80
N LEU A 629 -14.99 -31.13 -0.66
CA LEU A 629 -15.42 -30.14 -1.65
C LEU A 629 -14.38 -29.02 -1.75
N TRP A 630 -14.02 -28.63 -2.97
CA TRP A 630 -12.94 -27.68 -3.24
C TRP A 630 -13.10 -26.31 -2.57
N TRP A 631 -14.32 -25.91 -2.22
CA TRP A 631 -14.65 -24.66 -1.51
C TRP A 631 -14.99 -24.85 -0.02
N ARG A 632 -14.88 -26.08 0.49
CA ARG A 632 -15.13 -26.48 1.90
C ARG A 632 -14.04 -27.43 2.39
N THR A 633 -12.79 -27.06 2.13
CA THR A 633 -11.61 -27.84 2.52
C THR A 633 -11.15 -27.52 3.95
N SER A 634 -10.21 -28.31 4.48
CA SER A 634 -9.48 -28.03 5.72
C SER A 634 -8.81 -26.65 5.70
N GLU A 635 -8.33 -26.21 4.54
CA GLU A 635 -7.73 -24.89 4.36
C GLU A 635 -8.76 -23.79 4.59
N HIS A 636 -9.94 -23.88 3.96
CA HIS A 636 -11.04 -22.93 4.18
C HIS A 636 -11.50 -22.94 5.64
N TYR A 637 -11.58 -24.11 6.27
CA TYR A 637 -11.92 -24.22 7.70
C TYR A 637 -10.89 -23.50 8.57
N ASN A 638 -9.60 -23.73 8.33
CA ASN A 638 -8.53 -23.10 9.11
C ASN A 638 -8.48 -21.58 8.86
N GLY A 639 -8.52 -21.14 7.60
CA GLY A 639 -8.47 -19.72 7.23
C GLY A 639 -9.69 -18.92 7.67
N SER A 640 -10.83 -19.57 7.87
CA SER A 640 -12.05 -18.95 8.40
C SER A 640 -12.25 -19.16 9.91
N TYR A 641 -11.24 -19.68 10.61
CA TYR A 641 -11.28 -19.96 12.05
C TYR A 641 -12.46 -20.88 12.46
N GLY A 642 -12.87 -21.78 11.56
CA GLY A 642 -13.95 -22.73 11.76
C GLY A 642 -15.34 -22.24 11.33
N LEU A 643 -15.46 -21.05 10.72
CA LEU A 643 -16.73 -20.55 10.19
C LEU A 643 -17.17 -21.28 8.91
N SER A 644 -16.21 -21.70 8.08
CA SER A 644 -16.46 -22.53 6.91
C SER A 644 -16.28 -24.00 7.30
N PRO A 645 -17.37 -24.79 7.47
CA PRO A 645 -17.24 -26.19 7.82
C PRO A 645 -16.53 -26.97 6.71
N ILE A 646 -15.78 -28.00 7.11
CA ILE A 646 -15.26 -28.99 6.18
C ILE A 646 -16.43 -29.82 5.68
N ILE A 647 -16.53 -29.99 4.36
CA ILE A 647 -17.52 -30.89 3.75
C ILE A 647 -16.78 -31.93 2.92
N ASP A 648 -16.95 -33.19 3.33
CA ASP A 648 -16.47 -34.34 2.58
C ASP A 648 -17.39 -34.58 1.38
N ALA A 649 -16.81 -34.69 0.19
CA ALA A 649 -17.51 -34.99 -1.05
C ALA A 649 -17.40 -36.49 -1.42
N SER A 650 -16.64 -37.28 -0.65
CA SER A 650 -16.55 -38.72 -0.88
C SER A 650 -17.90 -39.40 -0.75
N GLY A 651 -18.17 -40.35 -1.64
CA GLY A 651 -19.46 -41.02 -1.74
C GLY A 651 -20.56 -40.21 -2.44
N THR A 652 -20.21 -39.09 -3.08
CA THR A 652 -21.16 -38.33 -3.89
C THR A 652 -21.17 -38.80 -5.35
N THR A 653 -22.35 -38.90 -5.96
CA THR A 653 -22.49 -39.20 -7.40
C THR A 653 -23.16 -38.00 -8.07
N GLY A 654 -22.52 -37.42 -9.09
CA GLY A 654 -23.09 -36.27 -9.82
C GLY A 654 -23.37 -35.02 -8.95
N GLY A 655 -22.59 -34.80 -7.89
CA GLY A 655 -22.72 -33.63 -7.02
C GLY A 655 -23.74 -33.75 -5.86
N TRP A 656 -24.26 -34.94 -5.56
CA TRP A 656 -25.17 -35.17 -4.43
C TRP A 656 -24.53 -36.02 -3.33
N VAL A 657 -24.64 -35.56 -2.08
CA VAL A 657 -24.32 -36.35 -0.88
C VAL A 657 -25.40 -37.42 -0.75
N ASP A 658 -24.98 -38.69 -0.73
CA ASP A 658 -25.77 -39.93 -0.57
C ASP A 658 -27.25 -39.72 -0.17
N GLY A 659 -28.15 -40.17 -1.04
CA GLY A 659 -29.61 -40.11 -0.93
C GLY A 659 -30.24 -40.92 0.21
N THR A 660 -29.51 -41.24 1.28
CA THR A 660 -30.01 -42.02 2.42
C THR A 660 -30.77 -41.20 3.48
N ASN A 661 -30.92 -39.87 3.33
CA ASN A 661 -31.65 -39.01 4.29
C ASN A 661 -32.79 -38.16 3.72
N TYR A 662 -33.44 -38.57 2.63
CA TYR A 662 -34.71 -37.94 2.25
C TYR A 662 -35.88 -38.58 3.02
N ASP A 663 -36.26 -38.00 4.17
CA ASP A 663 -37.58 -38.25 4.77
C ASP A 663 -38.60 -37.31 4.09
N PRO A 664 -39.50 -37.82 3.23
CA PRO A 664 -40.51 -36.99 2.56
C PRO A 664 -41.48 -36.31 3.54
N ASN A 665 -41.56 -36.75 4.80
CA ASN A 665 -42.37 -36.11 5.84
C ASN A 665 -41.60 -35.06 6.64
N ASN A 666 -40.27 -34.98 6.48
CA ASN A 666 -39.42 -34.06 7.21
C ASN A 666 -38.18 -33.68 6.36
N PRO A 667 -38.37 -32.90 5.28
CA PRO A 667 -37.26 -32.47 4.45
C PRO A 667 -36.24 -31.69 5.29
N PRO A 668 -34.92 -31.89 5.11
CA PRO A 668 -33.92 -31.07 5.78
C PRO A 668 -34.19 -29.61 5.42
N SER A 669 -34.52 -28.82 6.44
CA SER A 669 -34.68 -27.37 6.28
C SER A 669 -33.30 -26.79 5.99
N PHE A 670 -33.02 -26.53 4.72
CA PHE A 670 -32.03 -25.54 4.34
C PHE A 670 -32.58 -24.18 4.77
N THR A 671 -32.24 -23.77 5.98
CA THR A 671 -32.38 -22.38 6.39
C THR A 671 -31.22 -21.64 5.76
N VAL A 672 -31.51 -20.87 4.72
CA VAL A 672 -30.62 -19.82 4.19
C VAL A 672 -30.64 -18.63 5.15
#